data_AF-W9NKU9-F1
#
_entry.id   AF-W9NKU9-F1
#
_cell.length_a   1.000
_cell.length_b   1.000
_cell.length_c   1.000
_cell.angle_alpha   90.00
_cell.angle_beta   90.00
_cell.angle_gamma   90.00
#
_symmetry.space_group_name_H-M   'P 1'
#
loop_
_entity.id
_entity.type
_entity.pdbx_description
1 polymer ?
#
loop_
_entity_poly.entity_id
_entity_poly.type
_entity_poly.pdbx_seq_one_letter_code
_entity_poly.pdbx_strand_id
1 'polypeptide(L)'
;MKSSTKSDATHSFFVGILEKVRDVLRPRMPAGTKSFQSFEDLGNCFSGIKVYESSPELLDVPDIERPKNAQGDDTIYEAEPQTSLEDALVAYTIMVNDLNQIRSYIEWIWSNNRDGYFDLANAAVATNTGINLARNLIDQVLPIFKDHGGACTILEKFSFICARRDGFSEDDILSWGPAGKNEDIYEVADKTYLNASLLLDGLARVLPPNHLPIYKEGMFGMYDPQSDRTSKKGQAKFKEDLIILSEFFTEAVTLARLVPNYPAEDEFIRGIRELDTTGNIPFHLVYATQILLDVHHTIRDRASNALDSLLKHTTTMDDELSSHIEFHENLKIENWPASNERALREFKQSLQWFAQDPVFLAKQRISQRAGSLAMESEKHRILAHSPILCGLVLYHFRAKMYNFDIAITNAWGSITYPAHLYNALRNEGLLNGHWTDMDAVQTLLGDSNLFVGERPENRHGYLKHFLLQMGYSASTFAVGGSGLLRRPGRHHDLASRGEPRGIKDGAPVSCMFVERYVRGSGQIDLSPEHVNQIISRSRFQEEGSEKNNTLMLTLIDDRDELRKKRQPKQRKKMTGEAQWPPGELLRSLVLALGAETLEFSFPYLLMHRWCWQFLRHVKEACDFTLKQLYTTSYIEKESELPFVVGYIFMAASDDQERKGEFLMRAAAKVLNVMIEGGAGELVLGVVRNAYGFQVEFATEDDSDNSGSADSQ
;
A
#
# COMPACT_ATOMS: atom_id res chain seq x y z
N MET A 1 3.67 22.86 59.75
CA MET A 1 5.09 23.27 59.79
C MET A 1 5.89 22.06 60.27
N LYS A 2 6.78 21.42 59.52
CA LYS A 2 7.75 21.90 58.51
C LYS A 2 7.57 21.13 57.18
N SER A 3 7.44 21.84 56.07
CA SER A 3 7.59 21.26 54.73
C SER A 3 9.02 20.76 54.56
N SER A 4 9.19 19.65 53.84
CA SER A 4 10.50 19.01 53.65
C SER A 4 11.40 19.89 52.78
N THR A 5 12.26 20.68 53.43
CA THR A 5 13.28 21.54 52.81
C THR A 5 14.22 20.81 51.84
N LYS A 6 14.28 19.47 51.89
CA LYS A 6 15.03 18.65 50.93
C LYS A 6 14.36 18.56 49.55
N SER A 7 13.04 18.43 49.48
CA SER A 7 12.29 18.37 48.21
C SER A 7 12.42 19.68 47.44
N ASP A 8 12.32 20.81 48.15
CA ASP A 8 12.46 22.14 47.57
C ASP A 8 13.88 22.41 47.05
N ALA A 9 14.90 21.82 47.68
CA ALA A 9 16.29 21.94 47.23
C ALA A 9 16.56 21.18 45.93
N THR A 10 16.04 19.95 45.79
CA THR A 10 16.15 19.17 44.55
C THR A 10 15.37 19.81 43.40
N HIS A 11 14.18 20.34 43.71
CA HIS A 11 13.37 21.06 42.74
C HIS A 11 14.06 22.38 42.32
N SER A 12 14.64 23.12 43.27
CA SER A 12 15.41 24.34 42.98
C SER A 12 16.66 24.07 42.15
N PHE A 13 17.33 22.93 42.38
CA PHE A 13 18.47 22.51 41.57
C PHE A 13 18.05 22.20 40.12
N PHE A 14 16.93 21.48 39.95
CA PHE A 14 16.40 21.16 38.62
C PHE A 14 15.92 22.42 37.87
N VAL A 15 15.26 23.34 38.58
CA VAL A 15 14.90 24.66 38.04
C VAL A 15 16.14 25.43 37.63
N GLY A 16 17.21 25.44 38.44
CA GLY A 16 18.47 26.09 38.09
C GLY A 16 19.15 25.51 36.85
N ILE A 17 19.03 24.19 36.61
CA ILE A 17 19.49 23.57 35.36
C ILE A 17 18.65 24.05 34.17
N LEU A 18 17.32 24.07 34.30
CA LEU A 18 16.42 24.52 33.24
C LEU A 18 16.62 26.00 32.90
N GLU A 19 16.92 26.84 33.90
CA GLU A 19 17.28 28.24 33.69
C GLU A 19 18.61 28.40 32.94
N LYS A 20 19.63 27.59 33.27
CA LYS A 20 20.89 27.55 32.51
C LYS A 20 20.68 27.11 31.07
N VAL A 21 19.89 26.06 30.84
CA VAL A 21 19.54 25.59 29.48
C VAL A 21 18.81 26.68 28.70
N ARG A 22 17.84 27.35 29.32
CA ARG A 22 17.13 28.50 28.73
C ARG A 22 18.08 29.62 28.35
N ASP A 23 19.02 29.98 29.22
CA ASP A 23 19.94 31.09 28.99
C ASP A 23 20.97 30.76 27.89
N VAL A 24 21.38 29.48 27.76
CA VAL A 24 22.22 28.97 26.66
C VAL A 24 21.47 28.98 25.31
N LEU A 25 20.18 28.65 25.32
CA LEU A 25 19.36 28.60 24.10
C LEU A 25 18.86 29.98 23.66
N ARG A 26 18.75 30.96 24.57
CA ARG A 26 18.24 32.31 24.31
C ARG A 26 18.89 33.02 23.10
N PRO A 27 20.21 32.97 22.87
CA PRO A 27 20.86 33.61 21.71
C PRO A 27 20.59 32.88 20.38
N ARG A 28 20.14 31.62 20.42
CA ARG A 28 19.85 30.79 19.24
C ARG A 28 18.37 30.74 18.89
N MET A 29 17.53 31.42 19.66
CA MET A 29 16.14 31.65 19.32
C MET A 29 16.01 32.77 18.28
N PRO A 30 15.10 32.65 17.30
CA PRO A 30 14.92 33.66 16.26
C PRO A 30 14.56 35.04 16.86
N ALA A 31 15.21 36.09 16.38
CA ALA A 31 15.00 37.45 16.88
C ALA A 31 13.54 37.90 16.64
N GLY A 32 12.78 38.03 17.72
CA GLY A 32 11.36 38.46 17.67
C GLY A 32 10.45 37.91 18.76
N THR A 33 10.94 37.03 19.64
CA THR A 33 10.12 36.43 20.70
C THR A 33 9.85 37.42 21.84
N LYS A 34 8.66 38.02 21.87
CA LYS A 34 8.18 38.83 23.01
C LYS A 34 8.01 37.93 24.26
N SER A 35 8.14 38.51 25.45
CA SER A 35 7.89 37.82 26.72
C SER A 35 6.46 37.28 26.79
N PHE A 36 6.31 35.98 26.99
CA PHE A 36 5.03 35.28 26.99
C PHE A 36 4.25 35.51 28.30
N GLN A 37 2.94 35.76 28.20
CA GLN A 37 2.03 35.91 29.34
C GLN A 37 1.03 34.75 29.48
N SER A 38 0.99 33.78 28.54
CA SER A 38 0.10 32.61 28.62
C SER A 38 0.70 31.34 27.98
N PHE A 39 0.18 30.16 28.36
CA PHE A 39 0.60 28.86 27.82
C PHE A 39 0.14 28.61 26.36
N GLU A 40 -0.84 29.37 25.88
CA GLU A 40 -1.41 29.24 24.52
C GLU A 40 -0.50 29.88 23.45
N ASP A 41 0.48 30.70 23.86
CA ASP A 41 1.44 31.36 22.96
C ASP A 41 2.69 30.52 22.64
N LEU A 42 2.79 29.27 23.13
CA LEU A 42 3.95 28.36 22.93
C LEU A 42 3.96 27.66 21.55
N GLY A 43 3.47 28.34 20.51
CA GLY A 43 3.50 27.87 19.14
C GLY A 43 4.92 27.73 18.61
N ASN A 44 5.35 26.48 18.40
CA ASN A 44 6.46 26.06 17.55
C ASN A 44 7.80 26.80 17.70
N CYS A 45 8.25 27.05 18.94
CA CYS A 45 9.52 27.73 19.22
C CYS A 45 10.78 26.96 18.74
N PHE A 46 10.62 25.70 18.35
CA PHE A 46 11.68 24.81 17.88
C PHE A 46 11.69 24.61 16.35
N SER A 47 10.75 25.22 15.61
CA SER A 47 10.67 25.07 14.15
C SER A 47 11.88 25.61 13.39
N GLY A 48 12.70 26.45 14.04
CA GLY A 48 13.97 26.95 13.52
C GLY A 48 15.20 26.11 13.91
N ILE A 49 15.06 25.13 14.79
CA ILE A 49 16.18 24.26 15.20
C ILE A 49 16.30 23.14 14.19
N LYS A 50 17.23 23.30 13.25
CA LYS A 50 17.73 22.19 12.44
C LYS A 50 18.45 21.22 13.38
N VAL A 51 17.94 19.99 13.49
CA VAL A 51 18.66 18.89 14.14
C VAL A 51 19.83 18.55 13.22
N TYR A 52 21.04 18.92 13.64
CA TYR A 52 22.27 18.46 13.01
C TYR A 52 22.70 17.17 13.70
N GLU A 53 23.23 16.21 12.93
CA GLU A 53 24.06 15.14 13.50
C GLU A 53 25.14 15.77 14.39
N SER A 54 25.35 15.18 15.57
CA SER A 54 26.25 15.67 16.61
C SER A 54 27.59 16.11 16.00
N SER A 55 27.92 17.40 16.10
CA SER A 55 29.22 17.89 15.63
C SER A 55 30.35 17.25 16.44
N PRO A 56 31.55 17.06 15.86
CA PRO A 56 32.72 16.56 16.60
C PRO A 56 33.03 17.39 17.86
N GLU A 57 32.66 18.67 17.86
CA GLU A 57 32.82 19.59 19.00
C GLU A 57 31.95 19.21 20.22
N LEU A 58 30.89 18.41 20.04
CA LEU A 58 30.04 17.92 21.13
C LEU A 58 30.67 16.70 21.84
N LEU A 59 31.60 16.00 21.19
CA LEU A 59 32.41 14.94 21.79
C LEU A 59 33.53 15.51 22.69
N ASP A 60 33.91 16.77 22.47
CA ASP A 60 34.96 17.48 23.21
C ASP A 60 34.40 18.40 24.32
N VAL A 61 33.09 18.35 24.60
CA VAL A 61 32.53 19.08 25.75
C VAL A 61 32.99 18.38 27.03
N PRO A 62 33.70 19.09 27.94
CA PRO A 62 34.14 18.48 29.18
C PRO A 62 32.92 18.03 29.99
N ASP A 63 32.95 16.78 30.45
CA ASP A 63 31.91 16.21 31.28
C ASP A 63 31.52 17.14 32.43
N ILE A 64 30.21 17.26 32.68
CA ILE A 64 29.72 17.93 33.88
C ILE A 64 30.33 17.20 35.09
N GLU A 65 31.10 17.91 35.91
CA GLU A 65 31.70 17.32 37.13
C GLU A 65 30.61 16.61 37.93
N ARG A 66 30.73 15.28 38.01
CA ARG A 66 29.83 14.44 38.82
C ARG A 66 29.85 14.96 40.27
N PRO A 67 28.72 14.86 41.01
CA PRO A 67 28.71 15.20 42.43
C PRO A 67 29.87 14.48 43.13
N LYS A 68 30.72 15.22 43.83
CA LYS A 68 31.84 14.63 44.56
C LYS A 68 31.28 13.64 45.58
N ASN A 69 31.80 12.42 45.55
CA ASN A 69 31.51 11.41 46.57
C ASN A 69 31.76 11.98 47.98
N ALA A 70 31.03 11.48 48.98
CA ALA A 70 31.25 11.88 50.36
C ALA A 70 32.71 11.59 50.78
N GLN A 71 33.28 12.39 51.69
CA GLN A 71 34.66 12.19 52.15
C GLN A 71 34.87 10.76 52.66
N GLY A 72 35.74 10.02 51.99
CA GLY A 72 36.07 8.61 52.30
C GLY A 72 35.45 7.57 51.36
N ASP A 73 34.66 7.98 50.36
CA ASP A 73 34.10 7.09 49.34
C ASP A 73 34.83 7.25 47.99
N ASP A 74 35.82 6.38 47.75
CA ASP A 74 36.59 6.33 46.50
C ASP A 74 35.85 5.53 45.38
N THR A 75 34.58 5.18 45.57
CA THR A 75 33.83 4.33 44.63
C THR A 75 33.41 5.11 43.38
N ILE A 76 33.84 4.65 42.21
CA ILE A 76 33.44 5.23 40.92
C ILE A 76 32.10 4.60 40.51
N TYR A 77 31.02 5.38 40.54
CA TYR A 77 29.70 4.94 40.08
C TYR A 77 29.59 5.14 38.56
N GLU A 78 29.64 4.05 37.80
CA GLU A 78 29.31 4.02 36.37
C GLU A 78 27.97 3.29 36.17
N ALA A 79 27.21 3.70 35.14
CA ALA A 79 26.03 2.93 34.74
C ALA A 79 26.51 1.56 34.26
N GLU A 80 25.95 0.49 34.82
CA GLU A 80 26.30 -0.88 34.41
C GLU A 80 25.99 -1.03 32.90
N PRO A 81 27.00 -1.35 32.07
CA PRO A 81 26.75 -1.61 30.66
C PRO A 81 25.93 -2.90 30.55
N GLN A 82 24.84 -2.85 29.78
CA GLN A 82 23.97 -4.01 29.50
C GLN A 82 24.64 -5.01 28.55
N THR A 83 25.76 -5.57 28.99
CA THR A 83 26.62 -6.45 28.19
C THR A 83 26.66 -7.86 28.75
N SER A 84 25.93 -8.15 29.83
CA SER A 84 25.92 -9.51 30.40
C SER A 84 25.16 -10.49 29.50
N LEU A 85 25.41 -11.79 29.67
CA LEU A 85 24.64 -12.82 28.98
C LEU A 85 23.16 -12.79 29.41
N GLU A 86 22.89 -12.40 30.66
CA GLU A 86 21.52 -12.23 31.16
C GLU A 86 20.82 -11.07 30.44
N ASP A 87 21.50 -9.93 30.25
CA ASP A 87 20.96 -8.80 29.47
C ASP A 87 20.66 -9.20 28.03
N ALA A 88 21.56 -9.97 27.39
CA ALA A 88 21.36 -10.49 26.03
C ALA A 88 20.14 -11.43 25.96
N LEU A 89 19.95 -12.31 26.95
CA LEU A 89 18.79 -13.20 27.01
C LEU A 89 17.48 -12.43 27.28
N VAL A 90 17.52 -11.39 28.12
CA VAL A 90 16.36 -10.52 28.37
C VAL A 90 15.99 -9.74 27.11
N ALA A 91 16.97 -9.14 26.43
CA ALA A 91 16.76 -8.44 25.16
C ALA A 91 16.17 -9.36 24.09
N TYR A 92 16.69 -10.59 23.99
CA TYR A 92 16.15 -11.61 23.09
C TYR A 92 14.71 -12.02 23.46
N THR A 93 14.41 -12.16 24.75
CA THR A 93 13.05 -12.47 25.24
C THR A 93 12.04 -11.41 24.81
N ILE A 94 12.39 -10.13 24.99
CA ILE A 94 11.53 -9.00 24.60
C ILE A 94 11.34 -9.01 23.08
N MET A 95 12.44 -9.11 22.32
CA MET A 95 12.38 -9.18 20.86
C MET A 95 11.48 -10.32 20.38
N VAL A 96 11.66 -11.55 20.88
CA VAL A 96 10.85 -12.71 20.45
C VAL A 96 9.37 -12.55 20.77
N ASN A 97 9.02 -11.91 21.89
CA ASN A 97 7.62 -11.62 22.21
C ASN A 97 7.01 -10.66 21.18
N ASP A 98 7.72 -9.59 20.81
CA ASP A 98 7.25 -8.63 19.81
C ASP A 98 7.16 -9.26 18.40
N LEU A 99 8.17 -10.07 18.03
CA LEU A 99 8.18 -10.80 16.77
C LEU A 99 7.03 -11.82 16.68
N ASN A 100 6.73 -12.54 17.77
CA ASN A 100 5.60 -13.47 17.82
C ASN A 100 4.25 -12.74 17.77
N GLN A 101 4.14 -11.52 18.32
CA GLN A 101 2.94 -10.71 18.12
C GLN A 101 2.75 -10.37 16.63
N ILE A 102 3.80 -9.89 15.95
CA ILE A 102 3.75 -9.60 14.51
C ILE A 102 3.34 -10.85 13.71
N ARG A 103 3.95 -12.01 14.03
CA ARG A 103 3.64 -13.31 13.43
C ARG A 103 2.15 -13.66 13.54
N SER A 104 1.55 -13.55 14.73
CA SER A 104 0.11 -13.84 14.92
C SER A 104 -0.80 -12.92 14.09
N TYR A 105 -0.45 -11.65 13.92
CA TYR A 105 -1.21 -10.75 13.03
C TYR A 105 -1.05 -11.11 11.56
N ILE A 106 0.12 -11.58 11.13
CA ILE A 106 0.33 -12.09 9.77
C ILE A 106 -0.51 -13.35 9.54
N GLU A 107 -0.53 -14.30 10.48
CA GLU A 107 -1.41 -15.48 10.42
C GLU A 107 -2.89 -15.10 10.29
N TRP A 108 -3.33 -14.07 11.03
CA TRP A 108 -4.68 -13.52 10.89
C TRP A 108 -4.93 -12.92 9.50
N ILE A 109 -3.98 -12.15 8.94
CA ILE A 109 -4.07 -11.60 7.58
C ILE A 109 -4.27 -12.73 6.55
N TRP A 110 -3.43 -13.77 6.61
CA TRP A 110 -3.48 -14.86 5.65
C TRP A 110 -4.67 -15.80 5.84
N SER A 111 -5.19 -15.94 7.07
CA SER A 111 -6.46 -16.61 7.33
C SER A 111 -7.62 -15.88 6.65
N ASN A 112 -7.68 -14.56 6.77
CA ASN A 112 -8.70 -13.75 6.11
C ASN A 112 -8.54 -13.70 4.58
N ASN A 113 -7.30 -13.71 4.07
CA ASN A 113 -7.06 -13.84 2.64
C ASN A 113 -7.51 -15.21 2.11
N ARG A 114 -7.17 -16.30 2.82
CA ARG A 114 -7.63 -17.66 2.50
C ARG A 114 -9.15 -17.72 2.41
N ASP A 115 -9.83 -17.08 3.36
CA ASP A 115 -11.29 -17.09 3.47
C ASP A 115 -11.99 -16.08 2.53
N GLY A 116 -11.22 -15.30 1.77
CA GLY A 116 -11.70 -14.39 0.72
C GLY A 116 -12.01 -12.96 1.18
N TYR A 117 -11.74 -12.62 2.45
CA TYR A 117 -12.00 -11.28 3.00
C TYR A 117 -10.94 -10.26 2.63
N PHE A 118 -9.67 -10.66 2.49
CA PHE A 118 -8.57 -9.77 2.13
C PHE A 118 -8.00 -10.06 0.74
N ASP A 119 -7.75 -9.00 -0.03
CA ASP A 119 -7.07 -9.09 -1.33
C ASP A 119 -5.60 -9.53 -1.17
N LEU A 120 -5.14 -10.34 -2.14
CA LEU A 120 -3.80 -10.94 -2.13
C LEU A 120 -2.68 -9.89 -2.10
N ALA A 121 -2.82 -8.80 -2.86
CA ALA A 121 -1.81 -7.75 -2.92
C ALA A 121 -1.69 -7.03 -1.56
N ASN A 122 -2.83 -6.76 -0.93
CA ASN A 122 -2.86 -6.10 0.38
C ASN A 122 -2.26 -7.00 1.48
N ALA A 123 -2.61 -8.28 1.49
CA ALA A 123 -2.05 -9.26 2.43
C ALA A 123 -0.53 -9.34 2.30
N ALA A 124 -0.01 -9.39 1.08
CA ALA A 124 1.43 -9.42 0.82
C ALA A 124 2.15 -8.13 1.21
N VAL A 125 1.60 -6.95 0.87
CA VAL A 125 2.20 -5.65 1.24
C VAL A 125 2.22 -5.48 2.76
N ALA A 126 1.14 -5.84 3.47
CA ALA A 126 1.08 -5.80 4.92
C ALA A 126 2.07 -6.79 5.55
N THR A 127 2.16 -8.02 5.03
CA THR A 127 3.13 -9.04 5.50
C THR A 127 4.56 -8.55 5.34
N ASN A 128 4.92 -8.06 4.16
CA ASN A 128 6.26 -7.57 3.90
C ASN A 128 6.57 -6.35 4.78
N THR A 129 5.60 -5.45 5.02
CA THR A 129 5.74 -4.35 5.98
C THR A 129 5.98 -4.87 7.39
N GLY A 130 5.28 -5.91 7.82
CA GLY A 130 5.48 -6.57 9.11
C GLY A 130 6.89 -7.14 9.28
N ILE A 131 7.44 -7.77 8.23
CA ILE A 131 8.82 -8.26 8.24
C ILE A 131 9.82 -7.09 8.35
N ASN A 132 9.55 -5.94 7.74
CA ASN A 132 10.42 -4.76 7.91
C ASN A 132 10.35 -4.16 9.31
N LEU A 133 9.17 -4.10 9.93
CA LEU A 133 9.03 -3.68 11.32
C LEU A 133 9.80 -4.63 12.24
N ALA A 134 9.69 -5.94 12.02
CA ALA A 134 10.48 -6.95 12.71
C ALA A 134 11.99 -6.77 12.51
N ARG A 135 12.44 -6.49 11.28
CA ARG A 135 13.85 -6.21 10.98
C ARG A 135 14.37 -5.01 11.79
N ASN A 136 13.61 -3.92 11.87
CA ASN A 136 13.99 -2.76 12.68
C ASN A 136 14.14 -3.09 14.17
N LEU A 137 13.30 -4.00 14.70
CA LEU A 137 13.42 -4.47 16.09
C LEU A 137 14.66 -5.36 16.27
N ILE A 138 14.90 -6.27 15.32
CA ILE A 138 16.08 -7.14 15.29
C ILE A 138 17.37 -6.30 15.27
N ASP A 139 17.47 -5.34 14.34
CA ASP A 139 18.67 -4.53 14.14
C ASP A 139 19.03 -3.67 15.38
N GLN A 140 18.05 -3.31 16.21
CA GLN A 140 18.28 -2.60 17.48
C GLN A 140 18.95 -3.47 18.54
N VAL A 141 18.67 -4.78 18.57
CA VAL A 141 19.19 -5.69 19.60
C VAL A 141 20.41 -6.50 19.14
N LEU A 142 20.63 -6.66 17.83
CA LEU A 142 21.77 -7.37 17.26
C LEU A 142 23.14 -6.95 17.84
N PRO A 143 23.43 -5.66 18.13
CA PRO A 143 24.69 -5.25 18.72
C PRO A 143 24.98 -5.91 20.07
N ILE A 144 23.96 -6.12 20.91
CA ILE A 144 24.07 -6.74 22.24
C ILE A 144 24.54 -8.20 22.09
N PHE A 145 24.13 -8.88 21.02
CA PHE A 145 24.42 -10.30 20.83
C PHE A 145 25.84 -10.57 20.31
N LYS A 146 26.54 -9.56 19.76
CA LYS A 146 27.86 -9.74 19.14
C LYS A 146 28.88 -10.33 20.11
N ASP A 147 28.89 -9.84 21.35
CA ASP A 147 29.84 -10.28 22.38
C ASP A 147 29.52 -11.68 22.94
N HIS A 148 28.34 -12.23 22.60
CA HIS A 148 27.83 -13.52 23.09
C HIS A 148 27.71 -14.59 22.00
N GLY A 149 28.43 -14.44 20.89
CA GLY A 149 28.43 -15.40 19.77
C GLY A 149 27.40 -15.12 18.67
N GLY A 150 26.65 -14.01 18.77
CA GLY A 150 25.68 -13.58 17.78
C GLY A 150 24.26 -14.11 18.02
N ALA A 151 23.33 -13.70 17.15
CA ALA A 151 21.90 -13.94 17.33
C ALA A 151 21.53 -15.43 17.35
N CYS A 152 22.14 -16.26 16.49
CA CYS A 152 21.83 -17.69 16.44
C CYS A 152 22.29 -18.43 17.71
N THR A 153 23.43 -18.05 18.30
CA THR A 153 23.89 -18.64 19.57
C THR A 153 23.00 -18.25 20.74
N ILE A 154 22.54 -16.99 20.77
CA ILE A 154 21.56 -16.54 21.77
C ILE A 154 20.22 -17.26 21.59
N LEU A 155 19.76 -17.43 20.34
CA LEU A 155 18.57 -18.20 20.01
C LEU A 155 18.65 -19.63 20.56
N GLU A 156 19.75 -20.35 20.34
CA GLU A 156 19.91 -21.74 20.80
C GLU A 156 19.83 -21.82 22.33
N LYS A 157 20.53 -20.92 23.04
CA LYS A 157 20.48 -20.81 24.50
C LYS A 157 19.09 -20.48 25.00
N PHE A 158 18.41 -19.53 24.37
CA PHE A 158 17.04 -19.15 24.74
C PHE A 158 16.06 -20.29 24.53
N SER A 159 16.15 -21.01 23.40
CA SER A 159 15.30 -22.16 23.13
C SER A 159 15.51 -23.28 24.15
N PHE A 160 16.76 -23.53 24.56
CA PHE A 160 17.09 -24.45 25.63
C PHE A 160 16.43 -24.04 26.96
N ILE A 161 16.53 -22.77 27.34
CA ILE A 161 15.94 -22.24 28.58
C ILE A 161 14.40 -22.38 28.56
N CYS A 162 13.76 -22.03 27.44
CA CYS A 162 12.32 -22.20 27.27
C CYS A 162 11.89 -23.67 27.41
N ALA A 163 12.61 -24.60 26.78
CA ALA A 163 12.30 -26.02 26.90
C ALA A 163 12.51 -26.55 28.33
N ARG A 164 13.56 -26.11 29.04
CA ARG A 164 13.76 -26.45 30.46
C ARG A 164 12.63 -25.93 31.34
N ARG A 165 12.17 -24.70 31.11
CA ARG A 165 11.03 -24.09 31.82
C ARG A 165 9.75 -24.90 31.59
N ASP A 166 9.54 -25.38 30.36
CA ASP A 166 8.36 -26.14 29.97
C ASP A 166 8.42 -27.61 30.44
N GLY A 167 9.49 -28.01 31.14
CA GLY A 167 9.60 -29.27 31.88
C GLY A 167 10.42 -30.37 31.19
N PHE A 168 11.06 -30.08 30.05
CA PHE A 168 11.87 -31.07 29.31
C PHE A 168 13.22 -31.33 29.98
N SER A 169 13.71 -32.58 29.91
CA SER A 169 15.05 -32.92 30.39
C SER A 169 16.14 -32.37 29.45
N GLU A 170 17.38 -32.28 29.93
CA GLU A 170 18.50 -31.86 29.08
C GLU A 170 18.74 -32.83 27.91
N ASP A 171 18.64 -34.13 28.19
CA ASP A 171 18.76 -35.18 27.17
C ASP A 171 17.65 -35.08 26.10
N ASP A 172 16.44 -34.73 26.52
CA ASP A 172 15.33 -34.47 25.59
C ASP A 172 15.69 -33.35 24.63
N ILE A 173 16.13 -32.20 25.16
CA ILE A 173 16.43 -31.00 24.39
C ILE A 173 17.58 -31.23 23.41
N LEU A 174 18.66 -31.85 23.87
CA LEU A 174 19.81 -32.19 23.03
C LEU A 174 19.48 -33.24 21.97
N SER A 175 18.42 -34.03 22.18
CA SER A 175 17.94 -34.99 21.19
C SER A 175 17.07 -34.36 20.09
N TRP A 176 16.76 -33.05 20.14
CA TRP A 176 16.01 -32.37 19.08
C TRP A 176 16.86 -32.10 17.83
N GLY A 177 16.24 -32.21 16.65
CA GLY A 177 16.87 -31.93 15.36
C GLY A 177 16.34 -32.84 14.24
N PRO A 178 16.92 -32.75 13.03
CA PRO A 178 16.45 -33.50 11.84
C PRO A 178 16.44 -35.03 12.01
N ALA A 179 17.22 -35.57 12.94
CA ALA A 179 17.30 -37.00 13.27
C ALA A 179 16.90 -37.29 14.73
N GLY A 180 16.25 -36.33 15.38
CA GLY A 180 15.94 -36.35 16.80
C GLY A 180 14.80 -37.29 17.17
N LYS A 181 14.86 -37.89 18.36
CA LYS A 181 13.85 -38.86 18.83
C LYS A 181 12.68 -38.22 19.58
N ASN A 182 12.88 -37.05 20.18
CA ASN A 182 11.85 -36.36 20.93
C ASN A 182 11.08 -35.40 20.00
N GLU A 183 9.78 -35.62 19.82
CA GLU A 183 8.94 -34.87 18.88
C GLU A 183 8.22 -33.69 19.55
N ASP A 184 8.21 -33.63 20.89
CA ASP A 184 7.43 -32.67 21.68
C ASP A 184 8.11 -31.29 21.78
N ILE A 185 9.40 -31.21 21.41
CA ILE A 185 10.18 -29.97 21.43
C ILE A 185 9.86 -29.07 20.22
N TYR A 186 9.22 -29.61 19.18
CA TYR A 186 8.91 -28.88 17.96
C TYR A 186 8.20 -27.55 18.23
N GLU A 187 7.20 -27.54 19.10
CA GLU A 187 6.39 -26.34 19.41
C GLU A 187 7.22 -25.26 20.13
N VAL A 188 8.16 -25.66 20.99
CA VAL A 188 9.09 -24.72 21.64
C VAL A 188 10.06 -24.17 20.60
N ALA A 189 10.63 -25.04 19.77
CA ALA A 189 11.59 -24.69 18.74
C ALA A 189 10.99 -23.83 17.60
N ASP A 190 9.69 -23.94 17.35
CA ASP A 190 8.96 -23.10 16.41
C ASP A 190 8.77 -21.68 16.95
N LYS A 191 8.31 -21.53 18.20
CA LYS A 191 8.11 -20.23 18.86
C LYS A 191 9.41 -19.44 19.10
N THR A 192 10.54 -20.13 19.13
CA THR A 192 11.87 -19.55 19.35
C THR A 192 12.65 -19.37 18.04
N TYR A 193 12.06 -19.69 16.89
CA TYR A 193 12.69 -19.65 15.55
C TYR A 193 13.83 -20.65 15.34
N LEU A 194 14.03 -21.60 16.26
CA LEU A 194 15.07 -22.63 16.15
C LEU A 194 14.85 -23.53 14.95
N ASN A 195 13.62 -23.94 14.66
CA ASN A 195 13.35 -24.79 13.50
C ASN A 195 13.71 -24.09 12.18
N ALA A 196 13.28 -22.83 12.01
CA ALA A 196 13.64 -22.02 10.84
C ALA A 196 15.17 -21.84 10.72
N SER A 197 15.87 -21.58 11.83
CA SER A 197 17.32 -21.43 11.85
C SER A 197 18.04 -22.73 11.43
N LEU A 198 17.60 -23.88 11.94
CA LEU A 198 18.19 -25.19 11.60
C LEU A 198 18.00 -25.55 10.12
N LEU A 199 16.80 -25.27 9.58
CA LEU A 199 16.50 -25.53 8.18
C LEU A 199 17.34 -24.65 7.24
N LEU A 200 17.43 -23.34 7.53
CA LEU A 200 18.26 -22.42 6.77
C LEU A 200 19.74 -22.75 6.85
N ASP A 201 20.27 -23.08 8.03
CA ASP A 201 21.68 -23.46 8.18
C ASP A 201 22.01 -24.70 7.34
N GLY A 202 21.13 -25.70 7.32
CA GLY A 202 21.26 -26.87 6.45
C GLY A 202 21.36 -26.51 4.97
N LEU A 203 20.51 -25.58 4.50
CA LEU A 203 20.47 -25.14 3.10
C LEU A 203 21.62 -24.20 2.73
N ALA A 204 22.02 -23.31 3.63
CA ALA A 204 23.12 -22.37 3.42
C ALA A 204 24.47 -23.09 3.32
N ARG A 205 24.68 -24.16 4.09
CA ARG A 205 25.91 -24.98 4.01
C ARG A 205 26.10 -25.66 2.65
N VAL A 206 25.02 -25.93 1.94
CA VAL A 206 25.04 -26.55 0.60
C VAL A 206 24.90 -25.52 -0.52
N LEU A 207 25.06 -24.23 -0.22
CA LEU A 207 25.00 -23.13 -1.19
C LEU A 207 26.42 -22.69 -1.60
N PRO A 208 27.05 -23.32 -2.61
CA PRO A 208 28.34 -22.88 -3.14
C PRO A 208 28.27 -21.46 -3.75
N PRO A 209 29.38 -20.68 -3.65
CA PRO A 209 29.53 -19.44 -4.39
C PRO A 209 29.41 -19.71 -5.90
N ASN A 210 28.68 -18.85 -6.61
CA ASN A 210 28.53 -18.86 -8.07
C ASN A 210 27.89 -20.11 -8.71
N HIS A 211 27.30 -21.02 -7.93
CA HIS A 211 26.61 -22.20 -8.44
C HIS A 211 25.19 -22.28 -7.90
N LEU A 212 24.22 -22.64 -8.75
CA LEU A 212 22.85 -22.84 -8.30
C LEU A 212 22.72 -24.16 -7.51
N PRO A 213 22.02 -24.17 -6.36
CA PRO A 213 21.67 -25.40 -5.67
C PRO A 213 20.63 -26.15 -6.51
N ILE A 214 21.03 -27.23 -7.18
CA ILE A 214 20.11 -28.03 -7.97
C ILE A 214 19.32 -28.92 -7.03
N TYR A 215 18.09 -28.50 -6.70
CA TYR A 215 17.14 -29.34 -6.01
C TYR A 215 16.63 -30.43 -6.97
N LYS A 216 16.73 -31.70 -6.55
CA LYS A 216 16.10 -32.82 -7.26
C LYS A 216 14.70 -32.99 -6.70
N GLU A 217 13.70 -32.95 -7.58
CA GLU A 217 12.31 -33.07 -7.18
C GLU A 217 12.05 -34.36 -6.40
N GLY A 218 11.24 -34.24 -5.34
CA GLY A 218 10.94 -35.34 -4.44
C GLY A 218 12.12 -35.83 -3.58
N MET A 219 13.28 -35.17 -3.59
CA MET A 219 14.47 -35.59 -2.81
C MET A 219 14.15 -35.78 -1.32
N PHE A 220 13.37 -34.87 -0.73
CA PHE A 220 12.95 -34.96 0.67
C PHE A 220 11.51 -35.47 0.85
N GLY A 221 10.82 -35.80 -0.26
CA GLY A 221 9.40 -36.14 -0.32
C GLY A 221 8.60 -35.11 -1.12
N MET A 222 7.30 -35.36 -1.27
CA MET A 222 6.35 -34.43 -1.88
C MET A 222 5.48 -33.81 -0.78
N TYR A 223 5.27 -32.51 -0.85
CA TYR A 223 4.34 -31.81 0.04
C TYR A 223 2.91 -32.16 -0.36
N ASP A 224 2.08 -32.53 0.62
CA ASP A 224 0.64 -32.76 0.44
C ASP A 224 -0.14 -31.64 1.14
N PRO A 225 -0.64 -30.64 0.38
CA PRO A 225 -1.39 -29.52 0.94
C PRO A 225 -2.72 -29.93 1.59
N GLN A 226 -3.33 -31.05 1.18
CA GLN A 226 -4.60 -31.54 1.72
C GLN A 226 -4.43 -32.28 3.05
N SER A 227 -3.20 -32.63 3.39
CA SER A 227 -2.90 -33.33 4.63
C SER A 227 -3.14 -32.41 5.83
N ASP A 228 -3.93 -32.86 6.81
CA ASP A 228 -4.14 -32.11 8.04
C ASP A 228 -2.81 -31.96 8.82
N ARG A 229 -2.41 -30.71 9.09
CA ARG A 229 -1.17 -30.42 9.84
C ARG A 229 -1.37 -30.58 11.34
N THR A 230 -2.59 -30.35 11.84
CA THR A 230 -2.87 -30.32 13.28
C THR A 230 -2.76 -31.69 13.92
N SER A 231 -3.02 -32.75 13.15
CA SER A 231 -2.83 -34.15 13.55
C SER A 231 -1.39 -34.68 13.40
N LYS A 232 -0.46 -33.89 12.82
CA LYS A 232 0.94 -34.30 12.66
C LYS A 232 1.75 -34.10 13.93
N LYS A 233 2.70 -35.01 14.16
CA LYS A 233 3.72 -34.88 15.21
C LYS A 233 4.91 -34.03 14.76
N GLY A 234 5.75 -33.61 15.70
CA GLY A 234 6.85 -32.66 15.47
C GLY A 234 7.79 -33.01 14.31
N GLN A 235 8.24 -34.26 14.19
CA GLN A 235 9.13 -34.66 13.10
C GLN A 235 8.46 -34.64 11.72
N ALA A 236 7.17 -35.00 11.66
CA ALA A 236 6.41 -34.92 10.42
C ALA A 236 6.18 -33.46 10.00
N LYS A 237 5.92 -32.56 10.97
CA LYS A 237 5.83 -31.11 10.72
C LYS A 237 7.15 -30.54 10.21
N PHE A 238 8.26 -30.85 10.88
CA PHE A 238 9.59 -30.41 10.47
C PHE A 238 9.97 -30.91 9.06
N LYS A 239 9.60 -32.16 8.73
CA LYS A 239 9.82 -32.70 7.39
C LYS A 239 9.00 -31.98 6.32
N GLU A 240 7.74 -31.63 6.60
CA GLU A 240 6.96 -30.78 5.68
C GLU A 240 7.67 -29.44 5.46
N ASP A 241 8.12 -28.80 6.53
CA ASP A 241 8.78 -27.49 6.47
C ASP A 241 10.09 -27.56 5.66
N LEU A 242 10.85 -28.65 5.80
CA LEU A 242 12.03 -28.91 4.99
C LEU A 242 11.71 -29.03 3.50
N ILE A 243 10.62 -29.73 3.14
CA ILE A 243 10.22 -29.89 1.73
C ILE A 243 9.85 -28.53 1.13
N ILE A 244 8.97 -27.78 1.81
CA ILE A 244 8.49 -26.46 1.36
C ILE A 244 9.68 -25.51 1.18
N LEU A 245 10.54 -25.40 2.20
CA LEU A 245 11.65 -24.46 2.16
C LEU A 245 12.70 -24.85 1.13
N SER A 246 13.03 -26.15 0.99
CA SER A 246 14.05 -26.59 0.02
C SER A 246 13.63 -26.27 -1.42
N GLU A 247 12.36 -26.47 -1.74
CA GLU A 247 11.81 -26.17 -3.07
C GLU A 247 11.84 -24.67 -3.35
N PHE A 248 11.41 -23.85 -2.39
CA PHE A 248 11.43 -22.40 -2.54
C PHE A 248 12.84 -21.81 -2.57
N PHE A 249 13.74 -22.29 -1.70
CA PHE A 249 15.10 -21.75 -1.53
C PHE A 249 15.91 -21.78 -2.83
N THR A 250 15.83 -22.88 -3.58
CA THR A 250 16.50 -22.98 -4.90
C THR A 250 15.98 -21.94 -5.89
N GLU A 251 14.66 -21.70 -5.91
CA GLU A 251 14.07 -20.69 -6.78
C GLU A 251 14.45 -19.27 -6.34
N ALA A 252 14.42 -19.00 -5.03
CA ALA A 252 14.80 -17.74 -4.43
C ALA A 252 16.26 -17.36 -4.75
N VAL A 253 17.19 -18.31 -4.58
CA VAL A 253 18.61 -18.14 -4.96
C VAL A 253 18.76 -17.87 -6.46
N THR A 254 17.99 -18.58 -7.29
CA THR A 254 18.01 -18.39 -8.75
C THR A 254 17.57 -16.97 -9.11
N LEU A 255 16.45 -16.49 -8.56
CA LEU A 255 15.98 -15.13 -8.76
C LEU A 255 17.03 -14.13 -8.29
N ALA A 256 17.53 -14.27 -7.06
CA ALA A 256 18.51 -13.37 -6.47
C ALA A 256 19.76 -13.25 -7.35
N ARG A 257 20.32 -14.36 -7.85
CA ARG A 257 21.58 -14.35 -8.61
C ARG A 257 21.42 -13.99 -10.08
N LEU A 258 20.29 -14.32 -10.71
CA LEU A 258 20.18 -14.31 -12.17
C LEU A 258 19.12 -13.37 -12.74
N VAL A 259 18.17 -12.92 -11.93
CA VAL A 259 17.07 -12.06 -12.38
C VAL A 259 17.00 -10.81 -11.49
N PRO A 260 18.00 -9.91 -11.55
CA PRO A 260 18.04 -8.73 -10.68
C PRO A 260 16.91 -7.73 -10.97
N ASN A 261 16.37 -7.72 -12.19
CA ASN A 261 15.29 -6.82 -12.60
C ASN A 261 13.89 -7.45 -12.41
N TYR A 262 13.75 -8.39 -11.47
CA TYR A 262 12.45 -8.99 -11.18
C TYR A 262 11.47 -7.91 -10.66
N PRO A 263 10.15 -7.96 -10.97
CA PRO A 263 9.24 -6.83 -10.73
C PRO A 263 9.09 -6.43 -9.25
N ALA A 264 9.23 -7.37 -8.33
CA ALA A 264 9.15 -7.11 -6.89
C ALA A 264 10.16 -7.97 -6.13
N GLU A 265 10.61 -7.46 -4.99
CA GLU A 265 11.50 -8.18 -4.07
C GLU A 265 10.86 -8.20 -2.68
N ASP A 266 10.72 -9.39 -2.10
CA ASP A 266 10.30 -9.57 -0.72
C ASP A 266 11.52 -9.60 0.23
N GLU A 267 11.26 -9.51 1.54
CA GLU A 267 12.33 -9.54 2.54
C GLU A 267 13.09 -10.88 2.60
N PHE A 268 12.49 -11.99 2.14
CA PHE A 268 13.19 -13.28 2.07
C PHE A 268 14.25 -13.24 0.98
N ILE A 269 13.90 -12.83 -0.24
CA ILE A 269 14.83 -12.67 -1.36
C ILE A 269 15.93 -11.65 -1.00
N ARG A 270 15.57 -10.54 -0.34
CA ARG A 270 16.54 -9.57 0.19
C ARG A 270 17.51 -10.24 1.17
N GLY A 271 17.01 -11.07 2.09
CA GLY A 271 17.83 -11.86 3.01
C GLY A 271 18.75 -12.87 2.30
N ILE A 272 18.29 -13.51 1.22
CA ILE A 272 19.13 -14.39 0.39
C ILE A 272 20.25 -13.60 -0.29
N ARG A 273 20.00 -12.39 -0.79
CA ARG A 273 21.06 -11.53 -1.36
C ARG A 273 22.10 -11.15 -0.30
N GLU A 274 21.66 -10.86 0.92
CA GLU A 274 22.55 -10.54 2.04
C GLU A 274 23.38 -11.77 2.45
N LEU A 275 22.77 -12.96 2.51
CA LEU A 275 23.47 -14.23 2.70
C LEU A 275 24.53 -14.48 1.62
N ASP A 276 24.16 -14.29 0.34
CA ASP A 276 25.07 -14.46 -0.80
C ASP A 276 26.25 -13.48 -0.76
N THR A 277 26.04 -12.27 -0.23
CA THR A 277 27.06 -11.22 -0.17
C THR A 277 27.96 -11.37 1.05
N THR A 278 27.40 -11.70 2.22
CA THR A 278 28.13 -11.74 3.49
C THR A 278 28.64 -13.13 3.87
N GLY A 279 28.07 -14.19 3.30
CA GLY A 279 28.30 -15.58 3.68
C GLY A 279 27.68 -15.98 5.02
N ASN A 280 27.01 -15.06 5.73
CA ASN A 280 26.39 -15.28 7.02
C ASN A 280 24.87 -15.21 6.89
N ILE A 281 24.15 -16.02 7.67
CA ILE A 281 22.68 -16.00 7.70
C ILE A 281 22.24 -14.79 8.55
N PRO A 282 21.61 -13.75 7.97
CA PRO A 282 21.10 -12.66 8.76
C PRO A 282 19.85 -13.12 9.52
N PHE A 283 19.68 -12.65 10.76
CA PHE A 283 18.57 -13.10 11.61
C PHE A 283 17.18 -12.73 11.04
N HIS A 284 17.08 -11.62 10.30
CA HIS A 284 15.84 -11.25 9.62
C HIS A 284 15.44 -12.27 8.53
N LEU A 285 16.38 -12.98 7.91
CA LEU A 285 16.09 -14.09 6.98
C LEU A 285 15.52 -15.30 7.73
N VAL A 286 15.99 -15.58 8.95
CA VAL A 286 15.41 -16.63 9.82
C VAL A 286 13.95 -16.30 10.13
N TYR A 287 13.67 -15.05 10.49
CA TYR A 287 12.31 -14.59 10.71
C TYR A 287 11.44 -14.65 9.44
N ALA A 288 11.93 -14.16 8.30
CA ALA A 288 11.21 -14.23 7.02
C ALA A 288 10.93 -15.68 6.60
N THR A 289 11.83 -16.61 6.90
CA THR A 289 11.63 -18.06 6.67
C THR A 289 10.50 -18.61 7.52
N GLN A 290 10.45 -18.26 8.81
CA GLN A 290 9.34 -18.65 9.67
C GLN A 290 8.01 -18.13 9.11
N ILE A 291 7.95 -16.84 8.75
CA ILE A 291 6.73 -16.24 8.18
C ILE A 291 6.29 -16.95 6.90
N LEU A 292 7.21 -17.28 5.99
CA LEU A 292 6.88 -18.03 4.78
C LEU A 292 6.24 -19.38 5.13
N LEU A 293 6.80 -20.10 6.10
CA LEU A 293 6.27 -21.38 6.56
C LEU A 293 4.88 -21.20 7.19
N ASP A 294 4.68 -20.19 8.03
CA ASP A 294 3.39 -19.91 8.68
C ASP A 294 2.29 -19.60 7.66
N VAL A 295 2.64 -18.86 6.60
CA VAL A 295 1.73 -18.60 5.47
C VAL A 295 1.31 -19.91 4.82
N HIS A 296 2.25 -20.80 4.53
CA HIS A 296 1.95 -22.15 4.00
C HIS A 296 1.11 -22.99 4.96
N HIS A 297 1.36 -22.90 6.27
CA HIS A 297 0.58 -23.60 7.29
C HIS A 297 -0.85 -23.09 7.38
N THR A 298 -1.06 -21.80 7.10
CA THR A 298 -2.37 -21.14 7.17
C THR A 298 -3.22 -21.41 5.93
N ILE A 299 -2.64 -21.26 4.74
CA ILE A 299 -3.38 -21.34 3.46
C ILE A 299 -3.47 -22.77 2.90
N ARG A 300 -2.51 -23.64 3.23
CA ARG A 300 -2.40 -25.05 2.81
C ARG A 300 -2.70 -25.25 1.32
N ASP A 301 -3.80 -25.92 0.99
CA ASP A 301 -4.21 -26.26 -0.37
C ASP A 301 -4.64 -25.08 -1.23
N ARG A 302 -4.89 -23.91 -0.62
CA ARG A 302 -5.22 -22.68 -1.35
C ARG A 302 -3.99 -21.89 -1.81
N ALA A 303 -2.77 -22.36 -1.58
CA ALA A 303 -1.55 -21.68 -2.04
C ALA A 303 -1.53 -21.46 -3.56
N SER A 304 -2.02 -22.44 -4.34
CA SER A 304 -2.12 -22.32 -5.81
C SER A 304 -3.04 -21.20 -6.26
N ASN A 305 -4.06 -20.85 -5.46
CA ASN A 305 -5.00 -19.78 -5.80
C ASN A 305 -4.29 -18.42 -5.90
N ALA A 306 -3.19 -18.21 -5.17
CA ALA A 306 -2.42 -16.97 -5.26
C ALA A 306 -1.77 -16.80 -6.64
N LEU A 307 -1.20 -17.88 -7.20
CA LEU A 307 -0.64 -17.89 -8.55
C LEU A 307 -1.75 -17.71 -9.60
N ASP A 308 -2.84 -18.45 -9.49
CA ASP A 308 -3.97 -18.36 -10.43
C ASP A 308 -4.57 -16.94 -10.46
N SER A 309 -4.75 -16.34 -9.28
CA SER A 309 -5.21 -14.95 -9.14
C SER A 309 -4.24 -13.98 -9.79
N LEU A 310 -2.94 -14.10 -9.53
CA LEU A 310 -1.92 -13.24 -10.14
C LEU A 310 -1.97 -13.35 -11.68
N LEU A 311 -1.90 -14.57 -12.22
CA LEU A 311 -1.89 -14.79 -13.67
C LEU A 311 -3.16 -14.27 -14.34
N LYS A 312 -4.33 -14.49 -13.73
CA LYS A 312 -5.61 -13.97 -14.20
C LYS A 312 -5.57 -12.44 -14.28
N HIS A 313 -5.17 -11.77 -13.20
CA HIS A 313 -5.12 -10.30 -13.15
C HIS A 313 -4.11 -9.73 -14.15
N THR A 314 -2.90 -10.30 -14.26
CA THR A 314 -1.88 -9.80 -15.21
C THR A 314 -2.30 -10.02 -16.66
N THR A 315 -3.01 -11.11 -16.96
CA THR A 315 -3.56 -11.36 -18.30
C THR A 315 -4.64 -10.33 -18.64
N THR A 316 -5.58 -10.08 -17.73
CA THR A 316 -6.60 -9.03 -17.91
C THR A 316 -5.96 -7.65 -18.12
N MET A 317 -4.89 -7.32 -17.40
CA MET A 317 -4.15 -6.06 -17.62
C MET A 317 -3.48 -6.01 -19.01
N ASP A 318 -2.87 -7.09 -19.49
CA ASP A 318 -2.27 -7.15 -20.83
C ASP A 318 -3.32 -7.00 -21.94
N ASP A 319 -4.49 -7.63 -21.78
CA ASP A 319 -5.62 -7.51 -22.70
C ASP A 319 -6.18 -6.08 -22.73
N GLU A 320 -6.33 -5.45 -21.57
CA GLU A 320 -6.83 -4.07 -21.44
C GLU A 320 -5.86 -3.08 -22.08
N LEU A 321 -4.55 -3.22 -21.82
CA LEU A 321 -3.51 -2.41 -22.45
C LEU A 321 -3.48 -2.61 -23.97
N SER A 322 -3.62 -3.85 -24.43
CA SER A 322 -3.67 -4.17 -25.86
C SER A 322 -4.82 -3.43 -26.54
N SER A 323 -6.01 -3.53 -25.94
CA SER A 323 -7.21 -2.92 -26.46
C SER A 323 -7.17 -1.38 -26.38
N HIS A 324 -6.49 -0.82 -25.37
CA HIS A 324 -6.25 0.61 -25.26
C HIS A 324 -5.28 1.13 -26.34
N ILE A 325 -4.16 0.42 -26.55
CA ILE A 325 -3.17 0.79 -27.57
C ILE A 325 -3.80 0.76 -28.96
N GLU A 326 -4.60 -0.26 -29.28
CA GLU A 326 -5.33 -0.36 -30.55
C GLU A 326 -6.31 0.81 -30.72
N PHE A 327 -7.06 1.14 -29.66
CA PHE A 327 -8.02 2.25 -29.69
C PHE A 327 -7.37 3.62 -29.96
N HIS A 328 -6.12 3.80 -29.52
CA HIS A 328 -5.37 5.07 -29.62
C HIS A 328 -4.40 5.15 -30.81
N GLU A 329 -4.38 4.17 -31.72
CA GLU A 329 -3.47 4.21 -32.88
C GLU A 329 -3.62 5.46 -33.73
N ASN A 330 -4.88 5.89 -33.94
CA ASN A 330 -5.24 7.03 -34.77
C ASN A 330 -5.70 8.26 -33.96
N LEU A 331 -5.81 8.13 -32.64
CA LEU A 331 -6.34 9.17 -31.76
C LEU A 331 -5.18 9.75 -30.94
N LYS A 332 -4.82 11.01 -31.19
CA LYS A 332 -3.65 11.67 -30.55
C LYS A 332 -4.00 13.05 -30.02
N ILE A 333 -3.44 13.39 -28.85
CA ILE A 333 -3.58 14.69 -28.19
C ILE A 333 -2.21 15.31 -27.94
N GLU A 334 -2.13 16.64 -27.94
CA GLU A 334 -0.86 17.38 -27.83
C GLU A 334 -0.22 17.28 -26.43
N ASN A 335 -1.04 17.15 -25.39
CA ASN A 335 -0.63 16.98 -23.99
C ASN A 335 -0.26 15.53 -23.62
N TRP A 336 -0.31 14.57 -24.57
CA TRP A 336 0.18 13.21 -24.39
C TRP A 336 1.42 12.96 -25.26
N PRO A 337 2.63 13.21 -24.72
CA PRO A 337 3.86 13.09 -25.49
C PRO A 337 4.18 11.64 -25.87
N ALA A 338 4.96 11.46 -26.95
CA ALA A 338 5.41 10.14 -27.41
C ALA A 338 6.23 9.36 -26.36
N SER A 339 6.78 10.03 -25.35
CA SER A 339 7.42 9.37 -24.20
C SER A 339 6.43 8.56 -23.37
N ASN A 340 5.19 9.05 -23.19
CA ASN A 340 4.17 8.35 -22.41
C ASN A 340 3.66 7.13 -23.16
N GLU A 341 3.48 7.25 -24.48
CA GLU A 341 3.15 6.12 -25.36
C GLU A 341 4.25 5.04 -25.32
N ARG A 342 5.52 5.46 -25.32
CA ARG A 342 6.65 4.52 -25.16
C ARG A 342 6.60 3.83 -23.81
N ALA A 343 6.37 4.58 -22.73
CA ALA A 343 6.27 4.02 -21.38
C ALA A 343 5.11 3.01 -21.24
N LEU A 344 3.97 3.25 -21.90
CA LEU A 344 2.85 2.31 -21.95
C LEU A 344 3.23 1.00 -22.66
N ARG A 345 3.95 1.10 -23.78
CA ARG A 345 4.45 -0.06 -24.53
C ARG A 345 5.52 -0.83 -23.75
N GLU A 346 6.42 -0.13 -23.06
CA GLU A 346 7.41 -0.73 -22.15
C GLU A 346 6.71 -1.45 -20.99
N PHE A 347 5.63 -0.89 -20.44
CA PHE A 347 4.83 -1.54 -19.41
C PHE A 347 4.19 -2.84 -19.92
N LYS A 348 3.57 -2.80 -21.11
CA LYS A 348 3.04 -4.01 -21.77
C LYS A 348 4.14 -5.06 -21.98
N GLN A 349 5.30 -4.66 -22.50
CA GLN A 349 6.45 -5.57 -22.67
C GLN A 349 6.90 -6.17 -21.34
N SER A 350 6.85 -5.41 -20.25
CA SER A 350 7.18 -5.91 -18.90
C SER A 350 6.19 -7.00 -18.44
N LEU A 351 4.88 -6.85 -18.70
CA LEU A 351 3.88 -7.89 -18.41
C LEU A 351 4.14 -9.15 -19.24
N GLN A 352 4.39 -8.99 -20.53
CA GLN A 352 4.66 -10.12 -21.44
C GLN A 352 5.97 -10.84 -21.10
N TRP A 353 7.01 -10.10 -20.71
CA TRP A 353 8.27 -10.68 -20.25
C TRP A 353 8.08 -11.45 -18.93
N PHE A 354 7.29 -10.91 -17.99
CA PHE A 354 6.96 -11.60 -16.76
C PHE A 354 6.17 -12.90 -17.01
N ALA A 355 5.18 -12.86 -17.91
CA ALA A 355 4.36 -14.03 -18.27
C ALA A 355 5.19 -15.20 -18.84
N GLN A 356 6.34 -14.93 -19.46
CA GLN A 356 7.26 -15.95 -19.98
C GLN A 356 8.03 -16.71 -18.89
N ASP A 357 7.90 -16.30 -17.63
CA ASP A 357 8.65 -16.81 -16.48
C ASP A 357 10.18 -16.67 -16.64
N PRO A 358 10.72 -15.48 -16.31
CA PRO A 358 12.14 -15.23 -16.45
C PRO A 358 13.02 -16.08 -15.53
N VAL A 359 12.50 -16.55 -14.40
CA VAL A 359 13.26 -17.42 -13.47
C VAL A 359 13.42 -18.81 -14.07
N PHE A 360 12.32 -19.38 -14.59
CA PHE A 360 12.38 -20.64 -15.33
C PHE A 360 13.32 -20.55 -16.55
N LEU A 361 13.21 -19.49 -17.35
CA LEU A 361 14.10 -19.29 -18.50
C LEU A 361 15.57 -19.16 -18.10
N ALA A 362 15.86 -18.48 -16.98
CA ALA A 362 17.23 -18.37 -16.46
C ALA A 362 17.80 -19.73 -16.06
N LYS A 363 17.03 -20.56 -15.35
CA LYS A 363 17.44 -21.94 -14.99
C LYS A 363 17.68 -22.79 -16.23
N GLN A 364 16.76 -22.75 -17.20
CA GLN A 364 16.87 -23.52 -18.44
C GLN A 364 18.17 -23.20 -19.18
N ARG A 365 18.55 -21.92 -19.27
CA ARG A 365 19.81 -21.50 -19.92
C ARG A 365 21.05 -22.05 -19.22
N ILE A 366 21.05 -22.14 -17.89
CA ILE A 366 22.17 -22.70 -17.13
C ILE A 366 22.24 -24.22 -17.30
N SER A 367 21.11 -24.92 -17.19
CA SER A 367 21.06 -26.37 -17.36
C SER A 367 21.53 -26.80 -18.76
N GLN A 368 21.13 -26.06 -19.81
CA GLN A 368 21.60 -26.27 -21.18
C GLN A 368 23.13 -26.09 -21.31
N ARG A 369 23.70 -25.05 -20.67
CA ARG A 369 25.16 -24.81 -20.69
C ARG A 369 25.94 -25.87 -19.92
N ALA A 370 25.35 -26.43 -18.87
CA ALA A 370 25.95 -27.49 -18.07
C ALA A 370 25.85 -28.89 -18.72
N GLY A 371 25.25 -29.02 -19.92
CA GLY A 371 25.05 -30.29 -20.60
C GLY A 371 24.10 -31.25 -19.87
N SER A 372 23.32 -30.73 -18.91
CA SER A 372 22.35 -31.51 -18.15
C SER A 372 21.05 -31.61 -18.96
N LEU A 373 20.52 -32.83 -19.11
CA LEU A 373 19.19 -33.04 -19.71
C LEU A 373 18.17 -32.20 -18.94
N ALA A 374 17.35 -31.46 -19.68
CA ALA A 374 16.41 -30.47 -19.17
C ALA A 374 15.77 -30.95 -17.87
N MET A 375 16.03 -30.23 -16.77
CA MET A 375 15.22 -30.38 -15.57
C MET A 375 13.77 -30.18 -16.00
N GLU A 376 12.91 -31.15 -15.71
CA GLU A 376 11.46 -31.02 -15.72
C GLU A 376 11.07 -30.05 -14.59
N SER A 377 11.47 -28.79 -14.70
CA SER A 377 11.03 -27.74 -13.79
C SER A 377 9.68 -27.26 -14.30
N GLU A 378 8.69 -27.25 -13.43
CA GLU A 378 7.42 -26.60 -13.74
C GLU A 378 7.61 -25.09 -13.93
N LYS A 379 6.75 -24.49 -14.76
CA LYS A 379 6.69 -23.04 -14.90
C LYS A 379 6.09 -22.41 -13.64
N HIS A 380 6.48 -21.18 -13.39
CA HIS A 380 6.06 -20.31 -12.30
C HIS A 380 6.34 -20.88 -10.90
N ARG A 381 7.30 -21.80 -10.77
CA ARG A 381 7.59 -22.52 -9.52
C ARG A 381 7.85 -21.60 -8.33
N ILE A 382 8.62 -20.51 -8.52
CA ILE A 382 8.86 -19.54 -7.44
C ILE A 382 7.57 -18.91 -6.90
N LEU A 383 6.62 -18.64 -7.80
CA LEU A 383 5.33 -18.02 -7.47
C LEU A 383 4.38 -19.05 -6.87
N ALA A 384 4.40 -20.29 -7.37
CA ALA A 384 3.64 -21.41 -6.79
C ALA A 384 4.01 -21.66 -5.31
N HIS A 385 5.27 -21.44 -4.93
CA HIS A 385 5.76 -21.60 -3.56
C HIS A 385 5.75 -20.31 -2.72
N SER A 386 5.44 -19.13 -3.27
CA SER A 386 5.40 -17.89 -2.49
C SER A 386 4.16 -17.04 -2.80
N PRO A 387 3.08 -17.22 -2.03
CA PRO A 387 1.91 -16.34 -2.05
C PRO A 387 2.25 -14.88 -1.76
N ILE A 388 3.25 -14.64 -0.89
CA ILE A 388 3.75 -13.30 -0.57
C ILE A 388 4.31 -12.65 -1.83
N LEU A 389 5.21 -13.33 -2.54
CA LEU A 389 5.79 -12.81 -3.78
C LEU A 389 4.72 -12.61 -4.85
N CYS A 390 3.75 -13.52 -4.97
CA CYS A 390 2.60 -13.35 -5.86
C CYS A 390 1.85 -12.04 -5.60
N GLY A 391 1.51 -11.75 -4.34
CA GLY A 391 0.80 -10.53 -3.99
C GLY A 391 1.63 -9.26 -4.19
N LEU A 392 2.95 -9.29 -3.92
CA LEU A 392 3.81 -8.13 -4.18
C LEU A 392 3.96 -7.83 -5.67
N VAL A 393 4.08 -8.87 -6.50
CA VAL A 393 4.11 -8.72 -7.96
C VAL A 393 2.75 -8.21 -8.47
N LEU A 394 1.64 -8.72 -7.93
CA LEU A 394 0.31 -8.22 -8.25
C LEU A 394 0.17 -6.72 -7.90
N TYR A 395 0.63 -6.31 -6.72
CA TYR A 395 0.69 -4.91 -6.32
C TYR A 395 1.51 -4.09 -7.32
N HIS A 396 2.70 -4.55 -7.71
CA HIS A 396 3.58 -3.85 -8.65
C HIS A 396 2.86 -3.53 -9.98
N PHE A 397 2.24 -4.53 -10.60
CA PHE A 397 1.55 -4.35 -11.88
C PHE A 397 0.28 -3.50 -11.72
N ARG A 398 -0.51 -3.73 -10.66
CA ARG A 398 -1.71 -2.94 -10.36
C ARG A 398 -1.39 -1.47 -10.14
N ALA A 399 -0.31 -1.17 -9.39
CA ALA A 399 0.15 0.18 -9.15
C ALA A 399 0.62 0.91 -10.42
N LYS A 400 1.33 0.19 -11.31
CA LYS A 400 1.70 0.74 -12.63
C LYS A 400 0.48 1.03 -13.48
N MET A 401 -0.46 0.08 -13.56
CA MET A 401 -1.72 0.24 -14.29
C MET A 401 -2.48 1.47 -13.78
N TYR A 402 -2.75 1.54 -12.47
CA TYR A 402 -3.45 2.65 -11.84
C TYR A 402 -2.83 4.03 -12.15
N ASN A 403 -1.49 4.14 -12.13
CA ASN A 403 -0.81 5.39 -12.46
C ASN A 403 -1.02 5.81 -13.93
N PHE A 404 -0.98 4.86 -14.87
CA PHE A 404 -1.28 5.14 -16.29
C PHE A 404 -2.75 5.50 -16.49
N ASP A 405 -3.64 4.75 -15.85
CA ASP A 405 -5.09 4.92 -15.86
C ASP A 405 -5.51 6.34 -15.46
N ILE A 406 -5.00 6.83 -14.33
CA ILE A 406 -5.26 8.19 -13.86
C ILE A 406 -4.61 9.23 -14.78
N ALA A 407 -3.38 9.00 -15.26
CA ALA A 407 -2.70 9.92 -16.15
C ALA A 407 -3.45 10.08 -17.50
N ILE A 408 -3.93 8.98 -18.08
CA ILE A 408 -4.74 8.96 -19.29
C ILE A 408 -6.08 9.66 -19.04
N THR A 409 -6.77 9.29 -17.96
CA THR A 409 -8.05 9.91 -17.61
C THR A 409 -7.92 11.44 -17.51
N ASN A 410 -6.86 11.92 -16.87
CA ASN A 410 -6.58 13.35 -16.74
C ASN A 410 -6.19 14.03 -18.06
N ALA A 411 -5.38 13.37 -18.90
CA ALA A 411 -4.93 13.94 -20.16
C ALA A 411 -6.08 14.10 -21.17
N TRP A 412 -6.99 13.11 -21.20
CA TRP A 412 -8.10 13.06 -22.16
C TRP A 412 -9.39 13.71 -21.63
N GLY A 413 -9.55 13.85 -20.30
CA GLY A 413 -10.79 14.30 -19.66
C GLY A 413 -11.99 13.40 -19.95
N SER A 414 -11.73 12.18 -20.41
CA SER A 414 -12.72 11.25 -20.96
C SER A 414 -13.74 10.80 -19.94
N ILE A 415 -13.42 10.78 -18.64
CA ILE A 415 -14.34 10.35 -17.57
C ILE A 415 -15.00 11.58 -16.96
N THR A 416 -14.22 12.62 -16.66
CA THR A 416 -14.70 13.83 -15.99
C THR A 416 -15.80 14.54 -16.78
N TYR A 417 -15.64 14.72 -18.09
CA TYR A 417 -16.62 15.49 -18.87
C TYR A 417 -17.94 14.73 -19.10
N PRO A 418 -17.94 13.42 -19.39
CA PRO A 418 -19.17 12.62 -19.36
C PRO A 418 -19.82 12.57 -17.99
N ALA A 419 -19.06 12.58 -16.88
CA ALA A 419 -19.63 12.67 -15.54
C ALA A 419 -20.42 13.98 -15.34
N HIS A 420 -19.92 15.12 -15.86
CA HIS A 420 -20.67 16.37 -15.88
C HIS A 420 -21.97 16.27 -16.70
N LEU A 421 -21.91 15.68 -17.90
CA LEU A 421 -23.09 15.51 -18.74
C LEU A 421 -24.11 14.60 -18.06
N TYR A 422 -23.69 13.46 -17.53
CA TYR A 422 -24.55 12.53 -16.79
C TYR A 422 -25.24 13.22 -15.60
N ASN A 423 -24.49 13.97 -14.79
CA ASN A 423 -25.06 14.74 -13.68
C ASN A 423 -26.14 15.74 -14.16
N ALA A 424 -25.88 16.46 -15.25
CA ALA A 424 -26.85 17.40 -15.80
C ALA A 424 -28.12 16.70 -16.31
N LEU A 425 -27.99 15.57 -17.00
CA LEU A 425 -29.14 14.82 -17.52
C LEU A 425 -29.98 14.19 -16.41
N ARG A 426 -29.34 13.75 -15.31
CA ARG A 426 -30.00 13.28 -14.08
C ARG A 426 -30.85 14.38 -13.46
N ASN A 427 -30.25 15.54 -13.21
CA ASN A 427 -30.91 16.67 -12.55
C ASN A 427 -32.05 17.29 -13.38
N GLU A 428 -31.97 17.20 -14.71
CA GLU A 428 -33.06 17.62 -15.60
C GLU A 428 -34.17 16.55 -15.75
N GLY A 429 -34.06 15.40 -15.06
CA GLY A 429 -35.07 14.33 -15.10
C GLY A 429 -35.23 13.67 -16.46
N LEU A 430 -34.16 13.63 -17.27
CA LEU A 430 -34.19 13.13 -18.64
C LEU A 430 -33.78 11.65 -18.78
N LEU A 431 -33.32 11.03 -17.69
CA LEU A 431 -32.84 9.65 -17.69
C LEU A 431 -33.88 8.68 -17.11
N ASN A 432 -33.95 7.49 -17.72
CA ASN A 432 -34.85 6.40 -17.32
C ASN A 432 -34.22 5.49 -16.24
N GLY A 433 -32.93 5.66 -15.94
CA GLY A 433 -32.19 4.79 -15.04
C GLY A 433 -30.83 5.38 -14.64
N HIS A 434 -30.05 4.57 -13.95
CA HIS A 434 -28.71 4.90 -13.47
C HIS A 434 -27.62 4.42 -14.44
N TRP A 435 -26.55 5.20 -14.56
CA TRP A 435 -25.31 4.70 -15.14
C TRP A 435 -24.42 4.18 -14.01
N THR A 436 -24.63 2.92 -13.64
CA THR A 436 -24.01 2.26 -12.48
C THR A 436 -22.48 2.34 -12.48
N ASP A 437 -21.82 2.15 -13.62
CA ASP A 437 -20.36 2.29 -13.74
C ASP A 437 -19.88 3.73 -13.42
N MET A 438 -20.63 4.75 -13.86
CA MET A 438 -20.30 6.15 -13.57
C MET A 438 -20.61 6.52 -12.12
N ASP A 439 -21.69 5.98 -11.55
CA ASP A 439 -22.01 6.14 -10.12
C ASP A 439 -20.88 5.55 -9.26
N ALA A 440 -20.34 4.37 -9.61
CA ALA A 440 -19.18 3.80 -8.94
C ALA A 440 -17.94 4.70 -9.02
N VAL A 441 -17.62 5.23 -10.20
CA VAL A 441 -16.49 6.14 -10.38
C VAL A 441 -16.64 7.42 -9.55
N GLN A 442 -17.86 7.98 -9.48
CA GLN A 442 -18.14 9.15 -8.64
C GLN A 442 -17.87 8.87 -7.16
N THR A 443 -18.31 7.71 -6.66
CA THR A 443 -18.05 7.27 -5.28
C THR A 443 -16.56 7.05 -5.02
N LEU A 444 -15.86 6.35 -5.92
CA LEU A 444 -14.45 5.99 -5.74
C LEU A 444 -13.52 7.20 -5.80
N LEU A 445 -13.67 8.06 -6.81
CA LEU A 445 -12.81 9.23 -6.96
C LEU A 445 -13.26 10.40 -6.07
N GLY A 446 -14.52 10.42 -5.65
CA GLY A 446 -15.15 11.49 -4.88
C GLY A 446 -15.45 12.74 -5.72
N ASP A 447 -16.54 13.42 -5.37
CA ASP A 447 -17.05 14.60 -6.09
C ASP A 447 -16.00 15.70 -6.26
N SER A 448 -15.10 15.88 -5.28
CA SER A 448 -14.09 16.94 -5.32
C SER A 448 -13.03 16.78 -6.42
N ASN A 449 -12.86 15.57 -6.97
CA ASN A 449 -11.98 15.30 -8.10
C ASN A 449 -12.70 15.48 -9.44
N LEU A 450 -14.03 15.34 -9.48
CA LEU A 450 -14.83 15.42 -10.70
C LEU A 450 -15.48 16.79 -10.90
N PHE A 451 -15.80 17.51 -9.82
CA PHE A 451 -16.48 18.80 -9.84
C PHE A 451 -15.68 19.87 -9.06
N VAL A 452 -15.50 21.04 -9.67
CA VAL A 452 -14.92 22.20 -8.98
C VAL A 452 -15.96 22.87 -8.09
N GLY A 453 -15.87 22.66 -6.77
CA GLY A 453 -16.80 23.22 -5.80
C GLY A 453 -17.89 22.21 -5.43
N GLU A 454 -19.10 22.69 -5.18
CA GLU A 454 -20.27 21.82 -4.98
C GLU A 454 -20.75 21.23 -6.31
N ARG A 455 -21.47 20.11 -6.22
CA ARG A 455 -22.04 19.42 -7.37
C ARG A 455 -23.08 20.33 -8.06
N PRO A 456 -22.99 20.54 -9.39
CA PRO A 456 -23.90 21.45 -10.07
C PRO A 456 -25.35 20.94 -10.10
N GLU A 457 -26.32 21.80 -9.77
CA GLU A 457 -27.76 21.44 -9.71
C GLU A 457 -28.63 22.13 -10.77
N ASN A 458 -28.09 23.10 -11.51
CA ASN A 458 -28.87 23.87 -12.49
C ASN A 458 -28.08 24.20 -13.76
N ARG A 459 -28.81 24.59 -14.82
CA ARG A 459 -28.26 24.87 -16.16
C ARG A 459 -27.11 25.88 -16.20
N HIS A 460 -27.20 26.94 -15.40
CA HIS A 460 -26.12 27.93 -15.28
C HIS A 460 -24.90 27.36 -14.53
N GLY A 461 -25.15 26.52 -13.52
CA GLY A 461 -24.13 25.78 -12.79
C GLY A 461 -23.39 24.78 -13.67
N TYR A 462 -24.07 24.05 -14.55
CA TYR A 462 -23.45 23.04 -15.42
C TYR A 462 -22.31 23.63 -16.26
N LEU A 463 -22.59 24.72 -17.00
CA LEU A 463 -21.59 25.37 -17.85
C LEU A 463 -20.44 25.97 -17.01
N LYS A 464 -20.76 26.65 -15.91
CA LYS A 464 -19.76 27.30 -15.05
C LYS A 464 -18.78 26.29 -14.49
N HIS A 465 -19.27 25.20 -13.89
CA HIS A 465 -18.41 24.20 -13.27
C HIS A 465 -17.62 23.38 -14.29
N PHE A 466 -18.22 23.10 -15.46
CA PHE A 466 -17.52 22.47 -16.58
C PHE A 466 -16.33 23.33 -17.06
N LEU A 467 -16.55 24.64 -17.25
CA LEU A 467 -15.50 25.56 -17.67
C LEU A 467 -14.40 25.72 -16.61
N LEU A 468 -14.76 25.71 -15.31
CA LEU A 468 -13.77 25.68 -14.23
C LEU A 468 -12.92 24.41 -14.26
N GLN A 469 -13.51 23.25 -14.51
CA GLN A 469 -12.79 21.97 -14.63
C GLN A 469 -11.80 21.99 -15.80
N MET A 470 -12.21 22.60 -16.92
CA MET A 470 -11.42 22.85 -18.13
C MET A 470 -10.24 23.84 -17.93
N GLY A 471 -10.09 24.47 -16.75
CA GLY A 471 -8.99 25.41 -16.47
C GLY A 471 -9.29 26.89 -16.78
N TYR A 472 -10.54 27.26 -17.06
CA TYR A 472 -10.94 28.67 -17.19
C TYR A 472 -11.00 29.35 -15.81
N SER A 473 -10.52 30.59 -15.73
CA SER A 473 -10.53 31.35 -14.47
C SER A 473 -11.95 31.74 -14.04
N ALA A 474 -12.21 31.70 -12.73
CA ALA A 474 -13.44 32.24 -12.13
C ALA A 474 -13.67 33.74 -12.47
N SER A 475 -12.59 34.50 -12.70
CA SER A 475 -12.66 35.91 -13.11
C SER A 475 -13.22 36.11 -14.53
N THR A 476 -13.11 35.10 -15.39
CA THR A 476 -13.57 35.16 -16.78
C THR A 476 -15.11 35.23 -16.86
N PHE A 477 -15.81 34.74 -15.83
CA PHE A 477 -17.27 34.80 -15.72
C PHE A 477 -17.81 36.16 -15.28
N ALA A 478 -16.96 37.04 -14.71
CA ALA A 478 -17.37 38.37 -14.25
C ALA A 478 -17.52 39.41 -15.38
N VAL A 479 -17.04 39.12 -16.60
CA VAL A 479 -16.94 40.08 -17.72
C VAL A 479 -17.94 39.79 -18.86
N GLY A 480 -18.94 38.93 -18.62
CA GLY A 480 -19.97 38.58 -19.62
C GLY A 480 -19.77 37.16 -20.17
N GLY A 481 -20.27 36.18 -19.41
CA GLY A 481 -19.95 34.76 -19.54
C GLY A 481 -20.44 34.00 -20.79
N SER A 482 -21.26 34.60 -21.65
CA SER A 482 -21.85 33.93 -22.82
C SER A 482 -21.09 34.15 -24.14
N GLY A 483 -20.10 35.04 -24.18
CA GLY A 483 -19.34 35.38 -25.40
C GLY A 483 -18.12 34.52 -25.70
N LEU A 484 -17.63 33.74 -24.72
CA LEU A 484 -16.29 33.12 -24.74
C LEU A 484 -16.18 31.90 -25.65
N LEU A 485 -17.24 31.12 -25.80
CA LEU A 485 -17.28 29.93 -26.66
C LEU A 485 -17.96 30.20 -28.02
N ARG A 486 -18.46 31.43 -28.27
CA ARG A 486 -19.12 31.84 -29.53
C ARG A 486 -18.15 32.02 -30.71
N ARG A 487 -16.83 32.00 -30.48
CA ARG A 487 -15.80 32.15 -31.52
C ARG A 487 -15.03 30.84 -31.67
N PRO A 488 -15.27 30.06 -32.73
CA PRO A 488 -14.48 28.87 -33.04
C PRO A 488 -13.00 29.24 -33.16
N GLY A 489 -12.11 28.44 -32.56
CA GLY A 489 -10.66 28.57 -32.73
C GLY A 489 -9.87 29.45 -31.73
N ARG A 490 -10.50 30.04 -30.69
CA ARG A 490 -9.79 30.78 -29.60
C ARG A 490 -9.86 30.13 -28.22
N HIS A 491 -10.22 28.85 -28.14
CA HIS A 491 -10.28 28.12 -26.87
C HIS A 491 -8.90 27.99 -26.19
N HIS A 492 -7.83 27.94 -26.97
CA HIS A 492 -6.45 27.88 -26.48
C HIS A 492 -5.95 29.21 -25.87
N ASP A 493 -6.48 30.36 -26.31
CA ASP A 493 -6.01 31.69 -25.89
C ASP A 493 -6.64 32.18 -24.57
N LEU A 494 -7.72 31.54 -24.12
CA LEU A 494 -8.54 31.94 -22.97
C LEU A 494 -8.49 30.97 -21.78
N ALA A 495 -7.91 29.79 -21.97
CA ALA A 495 -7.50 28.96 -20.86
C ALA A 495 -6.53 29.78 -20.00
N SER A 496 -6.75 29.81 -18.69
CA SER A 496 -5.77 30.44 -17.81
C SER A 496 -4.43 29.72 -17.95
N ARG A 497 -3.33 30.30 -17.46
CA ARG A 497 -2.07 29.54 -17.30
C ARG A 497 -2.22 28.29 -16.40
N GLY A 498 -3.39 28.08 -15.78
CA GLY A 498 -3.74 26.86 -15.07
C GLY A 498 -4.18 25.77 -16.03
N GLU A 499 -3.43 24.67 -16.05
CA GLU A 499 -3.81 23.43 -16.71
C GLU A 499 -5.19 22.92 -16.22
N PRO A 500 -5.93 22.16 -17.05
CA PRO A 500 -7.17 21.51 -16.61
C PRO A 500 -6.97 20.77 -15.29
N ARG A 501 -7.96 20.86 -14.40
CA ARG A 501 -7.84 20.19 -13.10
C ARG A 501 -8.03 18.69 -13.30
N GLY A 502 -6.99 17.92 -13.00
CA GLY A 502 -7.07 16.45 -12.99
C GLY A 502 -7.49 15.88 -11.63
N ILE A 503 -7.80 14.60 -11.63
CA ILE A 503 -7.90 13.73 -10.45
C ILE A 503 -6.53 13.75 -9.75
N LYS A 504 -6.47 14.26 -8.52
CA LYS A 504 -5.22 14.41 -7.75
C LYS A 504 -5.14 13.46 -6.57
N ASP A 505 -6.28 13.22 -5.96
CA ASP A 505 -6.42 12.52 -4.71
C ASP A 505 -7.02 11.15 -5.02
N GLY A 506 -6.17 10.20 -5.40
CA GLY A 506 -6.48 8.79 -5.63
C GLY A 506 -6.44 7.95 -4.34
N ALA A 507 -6.00 6.68 -4.40
CA ALA A 507 -5.83 5.76 -3.27
C ALA A 507 -4.61 6.15 -2.38
N PRO A 508 -4.76 6.99 -1.34
CA PRO A 508 -3.61 7.63 -0.69
C PRO A 508 -2.73 6.68 0.14
N VAL A 509 -3.27 5.56 0.65
CA VAL A 509 -2.51 4.56 1.41
C VAL A 509 -1.76 3.65 0.45
N SER A 510 -2.48 3.12 -0.54
CA SER A 510 -1.94 2.22 -1.57
C SER A 510 -0.81 2.90 -2.34
N CYS A 511 -0.95 4.17 -2.73
CA CYS A 511 0.08 4.91 -3.45
C CYS A 511 1.39 5.12 -2.66
N MET A 512 1.40 4.97 -1.33
CA MET A 512 2.62 5.14 -0.52
C MET A 512 3.66 4.04 -0.75
N PHE A 513 3.25 2.90 -1.28
CA PHE A 513 4.14 1.79 -1.57
C PHE A 513 4.66 1.78 -3.02
N VAL A 514 4.23 2.73 -3.87
CA VAL A 514 4.67 2.86 -5.27
C VAL A 514 6.18 3.12 -5.35
N GLU A 515 6.70 3.99 -4.47
CA GLU A 515 8.12 4.34 -4.47
C GLU A 515 9.01 3.13 -4.14
N ARG A 516 8.50 2.21 -3.31
CA ARG A 516 9.15 0.95 -2.94
C ARG A 516 9.05 -0.09 -4.05
N TYR A 517 7.84 -0.43 -4.49
CA TYR A 517 7.64 -1.59 -5.36
C TYR A 517 7.66 -1.27 -6.85
N VAL A 518 7.48 -0.01 -7.28
CA VAL A 518 7.41 0.36 -8.70
C VAL A 518 8.66 1.13 -9.16
N ARG A 519 9.10 2.12 -8.38
CA ARG A 519 10.18 3.04 -8.78
C ARG A 519 11.58 2.61 -8.34
N GLY A 520 11.68 1.61 -7.47
CA GLY A 520 12.97 1.04 -7.05
C GLY A 520 13.84 2.02 -6.27
N SER A 521 13.23 2.94 -5.52
CA SER A 521 13.93 4.03 -4.80
C SER A 521 14.93 3.61 -3.74
N GLY A 522 14.97 2.32 -3.38
CA GLY A 522 15.84 1.82 -2.32
C GLY A 522 15.48 2.33 -0.92
N GLN A 523 14.33 2.99 -0.73
CA GLN A 523 13.81 3.31 0.61
C GLN A 523 13.13 2.07 1.18
N ILE A 524 13.92 1.21 1.84
CA ILE A 524 13.49 -0.16 2.16
C ILE A 524 12.94 -0.29 3.59
N ASP A 525 13.35 0.60 4.51
CA ASP A 525 13.07 0.41 5.93
C ASP A 525 11.96 1.37 6.43
N LEU A 526 10.75 0.83 6.62
CA LEU A 526 9.59 1.55 7.14
C LEU A 526 9.59 1.48 8.68
N SER A 527 9.68 2.62 9.36
CA SER A 527 9.54 2.69 10.82
C SER A 527 8.06 2.62 11.22
N PRO A 528 7.73 2.29 12.49
CA PRO A 528 6.37 2.37 13.02
C PRO A 528 5.70 3.73 12.77
N GLU A 529 6.45 4.83 12.88
CA GLU A 529 5.97 6.19 12.60
C GLU A 529 5.61 6.38 11.13
N HIS A 530 6.44 5.86 10.20
CA HIS A 530 6.13 5.91 8.77
C HIS A 530 4.85 5.13 8.46
N VAL A 531 4.68 3.93 9.02
CA VAL A 531 3.47 3.12 8.83
C VAL A 531 2.24 3.85 9.38
N ASN A 532 2.34 4.45 10.56
CA ASN A 532 1.25 5.24 11.14
C ASN A 532 0.92 6.48 10.30
N GLN A 533 1.93 7.16 9.74
CA GLN A 533 1.71 8.27 8.81
C GLN A 533 0.99 7.81 7.54
N ILE A 534 1.31 6.63 7.01
CA ILE A 534 0.61 6.03 5.87
C ILE A 534 -0.86 5.79 6.22
N ILE A 535 -1.14 5.13 7.36
CA ILE A 535 -2.51 4.84 7.82
C ILE A 535 -3.33 6.13 8.02
N SER A 536 -2.73 7.18 8.57
CA SER A 536 -3.41 8.46 8.82
C SER A 536 -3.94 9.15 7.55
N ARG A 537 -3.47 8.75 6.37
CA ARG A 537 -3.96 9.25 5.08
C ARG A 537 -5.25 8.60 4.62
N SER A 538 -5.63 7.45 5.19
CA SER A 538 -6.85 6.73 4.85
C SER A 538 -8.08 7.62 4.98
N ARG A 539 -8.96 7.57 3.99
CA ARG A 539 -10.25 8.27 3.97
C ARG A 539 -11.37 7.51 4.67
N PHE A 540 -11.07 6.32 5.18
CA PHE A 540 -12.07 5.42 5.72
C PHE A 540 -11.96 5.32 7.24
N GLN A 541 -13.08 5.22 7.94
CA GLN A 541 -13.11 4.94 9.37
C GLN A 541 -13.74 3.58 9.65
N GLU A 542 -13.36 2.98 10.77
CA GLU A 542 -13.93 1.73 11.25
C GLU A 542 -15.23 2.02 12.01
N GLU A 543 -16.30 1.34 11.61
CA GLU A 543 -17.58 1.31 12.32
C GLU A 543 -17.94 -0.12 12.72
N GLY A 544 -18.57 -0.28 13.89
CA GLY A 544 -18.92 -1.59 14.43
C GLY A 544 -17.75 -2.31 15.13
N SER A 545 -17.80 -3.64 15.18
CA SER A 545 -16.84 -4.48 15.89
C SER A 545 -16.56 -5.79 15.16
N GLU A 546 -15.28 -6.14 15.05
CA GLU A 546 -14.83 -7.45 14.54
C GLU A 546 -15.41 -8.61 15.34
N LYS A 547 -15.48 -8.48 16.67
CA LYS A 547 -15.99 -9.56 17.54
C LYS A 547 -17.45 -9.91 17.29
N ASN A 548 -18.21 -8.95 16.75
CA ASN A 548 -19.62 -9.10 16.46
C ASN A 548 -19.88 -9.32 14.95
N ASN A 549 -18.84 -9.47 14.12
CA ASN A 549 -18.95 -9.53 12.66
C ASN A 549 -19.73 -8.34 12.06
N THR A 550 -19.58 -7.15 12.64
CA THR A 550 -20.26 -5.91 12.21
C THR A 550 -19.27 -4.85 11.73
N LEU A 551 -17.99 -5.21 11.56
CA LEU A 551 -16.97 -4.26 11.14
C LEU A 551 -17.26 -3.79 9.71
N MET A 552 -17.46 -2.48 9.55
CA MET A 552 -17.63 -1.80 8.27
C MET A 552 -16.59 -0.69 8.14
N LEU A 553 -16.15 -0.43 6.92
CA LEU A 553 -15.26 0.69 6.60
C LEU A 553 -16.07 1.75 5.86
N THR A 554 -16.31 2.89 6.50
CA THR A 554 -17.15 3.97 5.95
C THR A 554 -16.29 5.12 5.47
N LEU A 555 -16.70 5.76 4.37
CA LEU A 555 -16.01 6.92 3.83
C LEU A 555 -16.26 8.13 4.74
N ILE A 556 -15.20 8.87 5.06
CA ILE A 556 -15.31 10.11 5.83
C ILE A 556 -15.61 11.25 4.85
N ASP A 557 -16.87 11.69 4.82
CA ASP A 557 -17.31 12.79 3.95
C ASP A 557 -16.94 14.18 4.49
N ASP A 558 -16.80 14.32 5.81
CA ASP A 558 -16.48 15.59 6.46
C ASP A 558 -15.00 15.95 6.29
N ARG A 559 -14.75 17.09 5.61
CA ARG A 559 -13.40 17.63 5.36
C ARG A 559 -12.64 17.99 6.63
N ASP A 560 -13.31 18.46 7.66
CA ASP A 560 -12.71 18.81 8.94
C ASP A 560 -12.38 17.56 9.75
N GLU A 561 -13.19 16.50 9.66
CA GLU A 561 -12.84 15.19 10.23
C GLU A 561 -11.64 14.55 9.53
N LEU A 562 -11.61 14.58 8.19
CA LEU A 562 -10.44 14.15 7.42
C LEU A 562 -9.19 14.96 7.79
N ARG A 563 -9.30 16.28 7.98
CA ARG A 563 -8.19 17.13 8.45
C ARG A 563 -7.74 16.77 9.86
N LYS A 564 -8.66 16.54 10.79
CA LYS A 564 -8.34 16.12 12.16
C LYS A 564 -7.65 14.75 12.19
N LYS A 565 -8.04 13.83 11.30
CA LYS A 565 -7.43 12.50 11.17
C LYS A 565 -6.02 12.57 10.55
N ARG A 566 -5.84 13.42 9.54
CA ARG A 566 -4.54 13.67 8.87
C ARG A 566 -3.57 14.45 9.74
N GLN A 567 -4.08 15.26 10.68
CA GLN A 567 -3.21 15.85 11.69
C GLN A 567 -2.71 14.72 12.59
N PRO A 568 -1.39 14.57 12.76
CA PRO A 568 -0.90 13.69 13.80
C PRO A 568 -1.48 14.22 15.10
N LYS A 569 -2.36 13.44 15.76
CA LYS A 569 -2.80 13.77 17.11
C LYS A 569 -1.53 14.10 17.89
N GLN A 570 -1.30 15.38 18.21
CA GLN A 570 -0.34 15.73 19.22
C GLN A 570 -0.81 14.93 20.43
N ARG A 571 -0.05 13.87 20.75
CA ARG A 571 -0.33 13.01 21.89
C ARG A 571 -0.65 13.96 23.04
N LYS A 572 -1.86 13.88 23.59
CA LYS A 572 -2.00 14.11 25.02
C LYS A 572 -0.87 13.28 25.61
N LYS A 573 0.12 13.94 26.22
CA LYS A 573 1.15 13.30 27.02
C LYS A 573 0.41 12.57 28.16
N MET A 574 -0.18 11.43 27.85
CA MET A 574 -0.25 10.32 28.79
C MET A 574 1.20 9.91 28.92
N THR A 575 1.77 10.32 30.03
CA THR A 575 2.97 9.81 30.67
C THR A 575 3.43 8.45 30.11
N GLY A 576 4.60 8.43 29.44
CA GLY A 576 5.36 7.21 29.13
C GLY A 576 4.87 6.38 27.95
N GLU A 577 5.67 6.32 26.88
CA GLU A 577 5.93 5.10 26.08
C GLU A 577 4.76 4.20 25.64
N ALA A 578 3.85 4.68 24.80
CA ALA A 578 3.04 3.77 23.99
C ALA A 578 3.08 4.17 22.51
N GLN A 579 4.16 3.80 21.81
CA GLN A 579 4.07 3.48 20.39
C GLN A 579 3.01 2.37 20.23
N TRP A 580 2.19 2.42 19.18
CA TRP A 580 1.23 1.35 18.94
C TRP A 580 1.98 0.03 18.84
N PRO A 581 1.50 -1.06 19.46
CA PRO A 581 2.08 -2.37 19.26
C PRO A 581 2.21 -2.63 17.76
N PRO A 582 3.36 -3.14 17.25
CA PRO A 582 3.56 -3.38 15.82
C PRO A 582 2.42 -4.17 15.16
N GLY A 583 1.78 -5.07 15.92
CA GLY A 583 0.61 -5.81 15.48
C GLY A 583 -0.64 -4.96 15.17
N GLU A 584 -0.96 -3.96 16.01
CA GLU A 584 -2.11 -3.07 15.76
C GLU A 584 -1.91 -2.18 14.54
N LEU A 585 -0.65 -1.80 14.26
CA LEU A 585 -0.29 -1.09 13.04
C LEU A 585 -0.55 -1.95 11.80
N LEU A 586 -0.23 -3.24 11.83
CA LEU A 586 -0.47 -4.15 10.71
C LEU A 586 -1.96 -4.37 10.46
N ARG A 587 -2.75 -4.56 11.51
CA ARG A 587 -4.22 -4.63 11.41
C ARG A 587 -4.77 -3.38 10.72
N SER A 588 -4.40 -2.21 11.23
CA SER A 588 -4.90 -0.94 10.69
C SER A 588 -4.45 -0.71 9.25
N LEU A 589 -3.21 -1.13 8.91
CA LEU A 589 -2.67 -1.02 7.56
C LEU A 589 -3.43 -1.89 6.55
N VAL A 590 -3.67 -3.18 6.86
CA VAL A 590 -4.34 -4.08 5.91
C VAL A 590 -5.79 -3.66 5.68
N LEU A 591 -6.49 -3.16 6.70
CA LEU A 591 -7.84 -2.61 6.55
C LEU A 591 -7.85 -1.34 5.70
N ALA A 592 -6.89 -0.44 5.92
CA ALA A 592 -6.75 0.78 5.13
C ALA A 592 -6.43 0.51 3.65
N LEU A 593 -5.56 -0.47 3.37
CA LEU A 593 -5.32 -0.96 2.02
C LEU A 593 -6.57 -1.62 1.43
N GLY A 594 -7.27 -2.43 2.23
CA GLY A 594 -8.54 -3.08 1.90
C GLY A 594 -9.58 -2.10 1.36
N ALA A 595 -9.79 -0.99 2.08
CA ALA A 595 -10.76 0.04 1.72
C ALA A 595 -10.49 0.69 0.34
N GLU A 596 -9.22 0.76 -0.08
CA GLU A 596 -8.83 1.39 -1.34
C GLU A 596 -8.75 0.39 -2.51
N THR A 597 -8.91 -0.91 -2.26
CA THR A 597 -8.68 -1.96 -3.27
C THR A 597 -9.53 -1.78 -4.52
N LEU A 598 -10.81 -1.47 -4.34
CA LEU A 598 -11.73 -1.28 -5.44
C LEU A 598 -11.31 -0.07 -6.30
N GLU A 599 -11.00 1.06 -5.67
CA GLU A 599 -10.50 2.25 -6.37
C GLU A 599 -9.20 1.95 -7.12
N PHE A 600 -8.27 1.23 -6.48
CA PHE A 600 -6.93 0.97 -6.99
C PHE A 600 -6.89 -0.09 -8.11
N SER A 601 -7.90 -0.95 -8.18
CA SER A 601 -8.05 -1.99 -9.21
C SER A 601 -9.11 -1.68 -10.27
N PHE A 602 -9.80 -0.55 -10.17
CA PHE A 602 -10.88 -0.20 -11.08
C PHE A 602 -10.37 -0.05 -12.53
N PRO A 603 -11.01 -0.67 -13.55
CA PRO A 603 -10.60 -0.58 -14.95
C PRO A 603 -10.85 0.81 -15.59
N TYR A 604 -10.05 1.82 -15.25
CA TYR A 604 -10.26 3.17 -15.77
C TYR A 604 -9.95 3.28 -17.27
N LEU A 605 -9.06 2.46 -17.86
CA LEU A 605 -8.89 2.46 -19.32
C LEU A 605 -10.14 1.99 -20.06
N LEU A 606 -10.82 0.98 -19.52
CA LEU A 606 -12.07 0.51 -20.10
C LEU A 606 -13.14 1.60 -19.98
N MET A 607 -13.23 2.21 -18.79
CA MET A 607 -14.13 3.34 -18.55
C MET A 607 -13.82 4.53 -19.47
N HIS A 608 -12.55 4.85 -19.69
CA HIS A 608 -12.08 5.86 -20.62
C HIS A 608 -12.56 5.57 -22.04
N ARG A 609 -12.33 4.35 -22.55
CA ARG A 609 -12.74 3.95 -23.90
C ARG A 609 -14.26 3.99 -24.06
N TRP A 610 -14.99 3.52 -23.06
CA TRP A 610 -16.45 3.51 -23.06
C TRP A 610 -17.02 4.92 -23.05
N CYS A 611 -16.52 5.79 -22.17
CA CYS A 611 -16.91 7.19 -22.13
C CYS A 611 -16.56 7.93 -23.43
N TRP A 612 -15.44 7.60 -24.07
CA TRP A 612 -15.08 8.17 -25.37
C TRP A 612 -16.06 7.75 -26.47
N GLN A 613 -16.42 6.47 -26.52
CA GLN A 613 -17.45 5.97 -27.43
C GLN A 613 -18.79 6.66 -27.17
N PHE A 614 -19.22 6.80 -25.92
CA PHE A 614 -20.42 7.54 -25.56
C PHE A 614 -20.40 8.97 -26.11
N LEU A 615 -19.29 9.71 -25.94
CA LEU A 615 -19.16 11.05 -26.50
C LEU A 615 -19.23 11.08 -28.03
N ARG A 616 -18.69 10.08 -28.75
CA ARG A 616 -18.84 9.98 -30.22
C ARG A 616 -20.31 9.89 -30.62
N HIS A 617 -21.10 9.07 -29.93
CA HIS A 617 -22.53 8.91 -30.20
C HIS A 617 -23.34 10.17 -29.84
N VAL A 618 -23.00 10.84 -28.73
CA VAL A 618 -23.61 12.12 -28.36
C VAL A 618 -23.33 13.19 -29.42
N LYS A 619 -22.08 13.27 -29.89
CA LYS A 619 -21.69 14.17 -30.97
C LYS A 619 -22.53 13.92 -32.21
N GLU A 620 -22.62 12.67 -32.68
CA GLU A 620 -23.41 12.31 -33.86
C GLU A 620 -24.88 12.68 -33.73
N ALA A 621 -25.49 12.39 -32.57
CA ALA A 621 -26.89 12.73 -32.30
C ALA A 621 -27.15 14.24 -32.27
N CYS A 622 -26.17 15.02 -31.81
CA CYS A 622 -26.27 16.46 -31.65
C CYS A 622 -25.74 17.26 -32.85
N ASP A 623 -25.03 16.61 -33.78
CA ASP A 623 -24.15 17.25 -34.76
C ASP A 623 -24.89 18.26 -35.64
N PHE A 624 -26.08 17.89 -36.12
CA PHE A 624 -26.89 18.75 -36.98
C PHE A 624 -27.23 20.08 -36.28
N THR A 625 -27.70 20.01 -35.03
CA THR A 625 -28.10 21.20 -34.25
C THR A 625 -26.89 22.01 -33.80
N LEU A 626 -25.79 21.35 -33.43
CA LEU A 626 -24.53 22.03 -33.07
C LEU A 626 -23.94 22.78 -34.26
N LYS A 627 -23.99 22.21 -35.48
CA LYS A 627 -23.58 22.89 -36.72
C LYS A 627 -24.42 24.12 -37.03
N GLN A 628 -25.72 24.10 -36.73
CA GLN A 628 -26.58 25.27 -36.89
C GLN A 628 -26.24 26.40 -35.91
N LEU A 629 -25.88 26.06 -34.67
CA LEU A 629 -25.58 27.04 -33.62
C LEU A 629 -24.16 27.61 -33.72
N TYR A 630 -23.17 26.77 -34.01
CA TYR A 630 -21.74 27.10 -33.84
C TYR A 630 -20.91 26.89 -35.11
N THR A 631 -21.55 26.64 -36.26
CA THR A 631 -20.93 26.30 -37.56
C THR A 631 -20.30 24.90 -37.64
N THR A 632 -19.86 24.49 -38.82
CA THR A 632 -19.20 23.19 -39.04
C THR A 632 -17.84 23.04 -38.36
N SER A 633 -17.27 24.13 -37.85
CA SER A 633 -15.94 24.19 -37.24
C SER A 633 -15.98 24.19 -35.70
N TYR A 634 -17.10 23.75 -35.09
CA TYR A 634 -17.19 23.68 -33.62
C TYR A 634 -16.27 22.60 -33.01
N ILE A 635 -15.92 21.58 -33.79
CA ILE A 635 -14.91 20.56 -33.48
C ILE A 635 -14.07 20.34 -34.73
N GLU A 636 -12.77 20.59 -34.64
CA GLU A 636 -11.83 20.45 -35.74
C GLU A 636 -11.11 19.11 -35.70
N LYS A 637 -10.73 18.67 -34.49
CA LYS A 637 -9.99 17.43 -34.26
C LYS A 637 -10.78 16.48 -33.38
N GLU A 638 -10.57 15.18 -33.56
CA GLU A 638 -11.20 14.18 -32.69
C GLU A 638 -10.78 14.32 -31.22
N SER A 639 -9.56 14.82 -30.97
CA SER A 639 -9.08 15.19 -29.63
C SER A 639 -9.98 16.17 -28.86
N GLU A 640 -10.78 16.97 -29.56
CA GLU A 640 -11.66 18.00 -28.99
C GLU A 640 -13.06 17.45 -28.66
N LEU A 641 -13.30 16.16 -28.88
CA LEU A 641 -14.57 15.49 -28.62
C LEU A 641 -15.16 15.75 -27.21
N PRO A 642 -14.36 15.73 -26.12
CA PRO A 642 -14.72 16.29 -24.82
C PRO A 642 -15.54 17.59 -24.81
N PHE A 643 -15.27 18.52 -25.72
CA PHE A 643 -15.85 19.86 -25.71
C PHE A 643 -17.30 19.88 -26.17
N VAL A 644 -17.80 18.79 -26.78
CA VAL A 644 -19.24 18.62 -27.10
C VAL A 644 -20.10 18.92 -25.87
N VAL A 645 -19.68 18.45 -24.69
CA VAL A 645 -20.41 18.68 -23.42
C VAL A 645 -20.53 20.18 -23.12
N GLY A 646 -19.44 20.93 -23.30
CA GLY A 646 -19.44 22.39 -23.13
C GLY A 646 -20.36 23.12 -24.10
N TYR A 647 -20.40 22.69 -25.37
CA TYR A 647 -21.31 23.27 -26.37
C TYR A 647 -22.79 22.99 -26.05
N ILE A 648 -23.10 21.80 -25.55
CA ILE A 648 -24.45 21.44 -25.08
C ILE A 648 -24.85 22.32 -23.89
N PHE A 649 -24.00 22.46 -22.87
CA PHE A 649 -24.30 23.30 -21.72
C PHE A 649 -24.42 24.78 -22.07
N MET A 650 -23.60 25.27 -22.98
CA MET A 650 -23.73 26.64 -23.48
C MET A 650 -25.08 26.86 -24.14
N ALA A 651 -25.51 25.96 -25.04
CA ALA A 651 -26.81 26.05 -25.68
C ALA A 651 -27.96 25.95 -24.66
N ALA A 652 -27.82 25.12 -23.63
CA ALA A 652 -28.81 24.97 -22.56
C ALA A 652 -28.89 26.20 -21.62
N SER A 653 -27.81 26.96 -21.48
CA SER A 653 -27.75 28.16 -20.61
C SER A 653 -28.41 29.40 -21.23
N ASP A 654 -28.41 29.53 -22.56
CA ASP A 654 -28.96 30.68 -23.33
C ASP A 654 -30.11 30.22 -24.26
N ASP A 655 -30.96 29.32 -23.77
CA ASP A 655 -31.89 28.54 -24.58
C ASP A 655 -33.17 29.30 -24.99
N GLN A 656 -33.02 30.39 -25.74
CA GLN A 656 -34.17 31.17 -26.24
C GLN A 656 -34.99 30.44 -27.31
N GLU A 657 -34.38 29.49 -28.03
CA GLU A 657 -34.98 28.77 -29.18
C GLU A 657 -35.30 27.29 -28.89
N ARG A 658 -35.24 26.84 -27.63
CA ARG A 658 -35.39 25.42 -27.21
C ARG A 658 -34.39 24.44 -27.87
N LYS A 659 -33.33 24.96 -28.48
CA LYS A 659 -32.26 24.16 -29.10
C LYS A 659 -31.36 23.52 -28.05
N GLY A 660 -31.16 24.18 -26.90
CA GLY A 660 -30.45 23.62 -25.75
C GLY A 660 -31.18 22.44 -25.12
N GLU A 661 -32.50 22.56 -24.91
CA GLU A 661 -33.35 21.46 -24.45
C GLU A 661 -33.32 20.28 -25.44
N PHE A 662 -33.39 20.55 -26.74
CA PHE A 662 -33.27 19.49 -27.76
C PHE A 662 -31.94 18.74 -27.66
N LEU A 663 -30.82 19.45 -27.51
CA LEU A 663 -29.48 18.84 -27.38
C LEU A 663 -29.38 17.98 -26.13
N MET A 664 -29.88 18.45 -24.99
CA MET A 664 -29.93 17.67 -23.75
C MET A 664 -30.79 16.41 -23.91
N ARG A 665 -31.95 16.51 -24.57
CA ARG A 665 -32.81 15.34 -24.86
C ARG A 665 -32.16 14.35 -25.83
N ALA A 666 -31.42 14.84 -26.84
CA ALA A 666 -30.69 13.99 -27.77
C ALA A 666 -29.58 13.21 -27.04
N ALA A 667 -28.80 13.89 -26.18
CA ALA A 667 -27.79 13.26 -25.34
C ALA A 667 -28.40 12.25 -24.36
N ALA A 668 -29.53 12.61 -23.70
CA ALA A 668 -30.28 11.70 -22.83
C ALA A 668 -30.76 10.45 -23.57
N LYS A 669 -31.24 10.59 -24.81
CA LYS A 669 -31.67 9.45 -25.62
C LYS A 669 -30.53 8.47 -25.87
N VAL A 670 -29.33 8.97 -26.21
CA VAL A 670 -28.14 8.13 -26.38
C VAL A 670 -27.82 7.39 -25.08
N LEU A 671 -27.86 8.09 -23.94
CA LEU A 671 -27.55 7.50 -22.65
C LEU A 671 -28.61 6.47 -22.19
N ASN A 672 -29.90 6.75 -22.40
CA ASN A 672 -30.97 5.82 -22.06
C ASN A 672 -30.88 4.54 -22.90
N VAL A 673 -30.61 4.63 -24.21
CA VAL A 673 -30.38 3.44 -25.05
C VAL A 673 -29.19 2.62 -24.55
N MET A 674 -28.12 3.29 -24.09
CA MET A 674 -26.96 2.63 -23.51
C MET A 674 -27.31 1.90 -22.20
N ILE A 675 -28.05 2.56 -21.30
CA ILE A 675 -28.48 1.99 -20.02
C ILE A 675 -29.42 0.80 -20.24
N GLU A 676 -30.44 0.96 -21.10
CA GLU A 676 -31.41 -0.09 -21.45
C GLU A 676 -30.75 -1.30 -22.12
N GLY A 677 -29.65 -1.08 -22.85
CA GLY A 677 -28.84 -2.13 -23.47
C GLY A 677 -27.91 -2.88 -22.51
N GLY A 678 -27.92 -2.56 -21.20
CA GLY A 678 -27.03 -3.16 -20.19
C GLY A 678 -25.60 -2.61 -20.22
N ALA A 679 -25.33 -1.61 -21.05
CA ALA A 679 -24.01 -1.01 -21.21
C ALA A 679 -23.62 -0.03 -20.09
N GLY A 680 -24.50 0.15 -19.09
CA GLY A 680 -24.24 0.94 -17.89
C GLY A 680 -23.52 0.20 -16.76
N GLU A 681 -23.29 -1.12 -16.89
CA GLU A 681 -22.65 -1.99 -15.89
C GLU A 681 -21.53 -2.86 -16.50
N LEU A 682 -20.92 -2.41 -17.60
CA LEU A 682 -19.88 -3.18 -18.29
C LEU A 682 -18.59 -3.22 -17.48
N VAL A 683 -18.20 -2.09 -16.89
CA VAL A 683 -16.95 -1.97 -16.14
C VAL A 683 -17.05 -2.75 -14.82
N LEU A 684 -18.16 -2.59 -14.10
CA LEU A 684 -18.44 -3.36 -12.89
C LEU A 684 -18.61 -4.86 -13.19
N GLY A 685 -19.11 -5.22 -14.37
CA GLY A 685 -19.10 -6.60 -14.85
C GLY A 685 -17.69 -7.19 -14.94
N VAL A 686 -16.72 -6.43 -15.45
CA VAL A 686 -15.30 -6.84 -15.46
C VAL A 686 -14.74 -6.92 -14.05
N VAL A 687 -15.03 -5.94 -13.19
CA VAL A 687 -14.61 -5.95 -11.78
C VAL A 687 -15.09 -7.21 -11.05
N ARG A 688 -16.36 -7.58 -11.22
CA ARG A 688 -16.96 -8.79 -10.64
C ARG A 688 -16.32 -10.06 -11.19
N ASN A 689 -16.15 -10.16 -12.51
CA ASN A 689 -15.69 -11.39 -13.16
C ASN A 689 -14.19 -11.60 -13.08
N ALA A 690 -13.39 -10.54 -13.24
CA ALA A 690 -11.94 -10.59 -13.25
C ALA A 690 -11.39 -10.56 -11.81
N TYR A 691 -11.90 -9.66 -10.97
CA TYR A 691 -11.32 -9.35 -9.67
C TYR A 691 -12.14 -9.84 -8.47
N GLY A 692 -13.39 -10.31 -8.69
CA GLY A 692 -14.21 -10.91 -7.64
C GLY A 692 -14.87 -9.93 -6.68
N PHE A 693 -14.82 -8.62 -6.95
CA PHE A 693 -15.48 -7.63 -6.10
C PHE A 693 -16.96 -7.51 -6.44
N GLN A 694 -17.81 -7.55 -5.42
CA GLN A 694 -19.23 -7.24 -5.53
C GLN A 694 -19.46 -5.79 -5.12
N VAL A 695 -20.18 -5.06 -5.96
CA VAL A 695 -20.56 -3.67 -5.73
C VAL A 695 -22.07 -3.60 -5.75
N GLU A 696 -22.65 -3.20 -4.63
CA GLU A 696 -24.08 -2.99 -4.47
C GLU A 696 -24.33 -1.54 -4.10
N PHE A 697 -25.40 -0.97 -4.65
CA PHE A 697 -25.85 0.37 -4.32
C PHE A 697 -27.09 0.23 -3.44
N ALA A 698 -27.12 0.93 -2.30
CA ALA A 698 -28.29 0.94 -1.44
C ALA A 698 -29.49 1.50 -2.21
N THR A 699 -30.61 0.79 -2.17
CA THR A 699 -31.86 1.31 -2.72
C THR A 699 -32.49 2.28 -1.73
N GLU A 700 -33.11 3.38 -2.21
CA GLU A 700 -33.68 4.44 -1.34
C GLU A 700 -34.69 3.88 -0.30
N ASP A 701 -35.29 2.71 -0.55
CA ASP A 701 -36.22 2.01 0.35
C ASP A 701 -35.57 1.35 1.59
N ASP A 702 -34.25 1.15 1.62
CA ASP A 702 -33.57 0.50 2.76
C ASP A 702 -33.24 1.46 3.91
N SER A 703 -33.34 2.77 3.68
CA SER A 703 -33.01 3.79 4.68
C SER A 703 -34.09 3.99 5.75
N ASP A 704 -35.34 3.60 5.48
CA ASP A 704 -36.48 3.80 6.39
C ASP A 704 -36.69 2.66 7.40
N ASN A 705 -36.02 1.51 7.26
CA ASN A 705 -36.21 0.35 8.16
C ASN A 705 -35.20 0.26 9.32
N SER A 706 -34.25 1.19 9.43
CA SER A 706 -33.30 1.20 10.57
C SER A 706 -33.81 2.01 11.79
N GLY A 707 -35.01 2.59 11.71
CA GLY A 707 -35.58 3.48 12.72
C GLY A 707 -36.81 2.93 13.46
N SER A 708 -36.94 1.63 13.73
CA SER A 708 -38.01 1.12 14.61
C SER A 708 -37.74 -0.31 15.10
N ALA A 709 -36.82 -0.46 16.05
CA ALA A 709 -36.74 -1.68 16.86
C ALA A 709 -36.59 -1.32 18.34
N ASP A 710 -37.53 -0.52 18.85
CA ASP A 710 -37.84 -0.39 20.27
C ASP A 710 -39.35 -0.56 20.44
N SER A 711 -39.82 -1.81 20.47
CA SER A 711 -41.00 -2.29 21.21
C SER A 711 -41.46 -3.67 20.74
N GLN A 712 -40.95 -4.73 21.38
CA GLN A 712 -41.75 -5.77 22.07
C GLN A 712 -40.85 -6.79 22.77
#